data_AF-A0A1V5V6W3-F1
#
_entry.id   AF-A0A1V5V6W3-F1
#
_cell.length_a   1.000
_cell.length_b   1.000
_cell.length_c   1.000
_cell.angle_alpha   90.00
_cell.angle_beta   90.00
_cell.angle_gamma   90.00
#
_symmetry.space_group_name_H-M   'P 1'
#
loop_
_entity.id
_entity.type
_entity.pdbx_description
1 polymer ?
#
loop_
_entity_poly.entity_id
_entity_poly.type
_entity_poly.pdbx_seq_one_letter_code
_entity_poly.pdbx_strand_id
1 'polypeptide(L)'
;MEINGFKTDLEKISFLIEADADLRLGLLAAEGKLELVTDRRAAGGEFGDTLSPCLTEYEYDLESLAAADDPAEERPKYITNFIGSKQKLVDWIWSNTPGDVESVFDAFSGSSVVGYMYKTKGLRVFSNDRLTYCYHAARAIVENNNVRLTEKEIEALLKESNSDAGTFIQKTFHGIFFKNDVLALLDVMRANIDALSGTKKSMALFALGKTCMSGGGFGHFSSTTKGGQRHYTVESFIEHYRDNLLRINALVFDNGKENKAFNGDIADVAPKVKADLVYFDPPYATQFSSTNYEKYYHFVEGLMDYWKDKEIDHAKKIRNYKIDDSGVTPATAKQFFTDFLTASKHIPHWLISYRDNAYPTESEIKGIVAGLGKESRMKSKDHKYQLAGKNRGDAPSNAKERLFVCADEAGEDDAGLSAVANMEDVAELSLDTDFDLDVMSAIAGKTDNVLVTGYIGNKHFVMNWIDKNFPKDAKSLFDAFSGGANVAYYFKRKGLRVTTNDIMRYPYHIARAVIENNTETISDEELVALTEKNSGAGTFIADTFYGYYYTKPILQFMDAVWSNAQKLKGYKKDIALAALGHTCKAKAVFGMFNRSKMNRTRKISELDKGYQSSSIGNIPVGEFITAYKKYVRQINGLVYDNGQENKAHNGDILKTLPEVKADVIYCDPPYITEFLRNDYEDYYHFVEGLMTRWEGKEILDTPRRNFASRTKYTKESMRELLGDVVTASAKNFPHILISYRDKAFPTEREMREMVSGSYSDVKVKRIAVEYNIVKKESASGGKYATELLFIGKKTSGGGAAAKASDHTTPRNHTTVIGEIMPAAAPGLAAEAISLSDGNAQGDKEFSFILTHAGANKNGDFFTVDELSARHQTAINKKIDLKHSQDFTDIVGGVIASDFVQESQKAWVECVGELYTNDNINSRLAYKLIKKGVITQVSMECDYEEGECSICGKRVSNKADYCIHLKKHKGGEFKGQPAYEILHGVTFTGLGLLDRKGADENAKIKQVAEIQNNEGGNDGMDGENKKPDTEETGAAKSALESISAANDARLKELEAENKKLKESLDELQKELDKLKSEREAAIRSARAEKLVGEMENRGVEFADSSDRESEMKRLAGLTDDAFSATEAAVKRMKKKEEKKEEPDPDENSESGEKDKKPAGKKSKADAAGGMNANANVRLFDVDDGKESLEDNLKSGFMAAYNERVGASN
;
A
#
# COMPACT_ATOMS: atom_id res chain seq x y z
N MET A 1 5.30 -34.65 19.22
CA MET A 1 6.15 -35.76 18.80
C MET A 1 5.86 -36.94 19.70
N GLU A 2 5.53 -38.10 19.12
CA GLU A 2 5.33 -39.35 19.85
C GLU A 2 6.66 -39.82 20.47
N ILE A 3 6.62 -40.23 21.74
CA ILE A 3 7.77 -40.60 22.56
C ILE A 3 7.97 -42.11 22.46
N ASN A 4 8.92 -42.56 21.65
CA ASN A 4 9.37 -43.96 21.59
C ASN A 4 10.92 -44.07 21.55
N GLY A 5 11.61 -43.23 22.34
CA GLY A 5 13.07 -43.08 22.28
C GLY A 5 13.88 -43.48 23.52
N PHE A 6 13.26 -43.94 24.62
CA PHE A 6 14.01 -44.32 25.83
C PHE A 6 14.16 -45.84 25.89
N LYS A 7 15.40 -46.35 25.99
CA LYS A 7 15.69 -47.79 25.98
C LYS A 7 15.47 -48.42 27.35
N THR A 8 15.45 -47.63 28.42
CA THR A 8 15.12 -48.10 29.78
C THR A 8 14.31 -47.08 30.57
N ASP A 9 13.54 -47.55 31.57
CA ASP A 9 12.81 -46.67 32.48
C ASP A 9 13.75 -45.79 33.32
N LEU A 10 15.00 -46.21 33.52
CA LEU A 10 16.04 -45.42 34.20
C LEU A 10 16.47 -44.19 33.38
N GLU A 11 16.61 -44.32 32.05
CA GLU A 11 16.90 -43.17 31.17
C GLU A 11 15.74 -42.17 31.14
N LYS A 12 14.50 -42.68 31.18
CA LYS A 12 13.29 -41.86 31.24
C LYS A 12 13.18 -41.11 32.58
N ILE A 13 13.52 -41.76 33.70
CA ILE A 13 13.53 -41.13 35.03
C ILE A 13 14.66 -40.10 35.14
N SER A 14 15.86 -40.39 34.61
CA SER A 14 16.98 -39.44 34.62
C SER A 14 16.63 -38.16 33.83
N PHE A 15 16.05 -38.32 32.64
CA PHE A 15 15.59 -37.19 31.82
C PHE A 15 14.51 -36.35 32.52
N LEU A 16 13.57 -37.01 33.22
CA LEU A 16 12.52 -36.30 33.96
C LEU A 16 13.06 -35.58 35.22
N ILE A 17 14.12 -36.10 35.85
CA ILE A 17 14.76 -35.45 37.01
C ILE A 17 15.57 -34.23 36.56
N GLU A 18 16.30 -34.30 35.45
CA GLU A 18 17.01 -33.13 34.89
C GLU A 18 16.03 -32.04 34.44
N ALA A 19 14.93 -32.42 33.77
CA ALA A 19 13.90 -31.47 33.36
C ALA A 19 13.19 -30.79 34.55
N ASP A 20 12.94 -31.49 35.67
CA ASP A 20 12.39 -30.87 36.89
C ASP A 20 13.40 -29.94 37.58
N ALA A 21 14.70 -30.28 37.53
CA ALA A 21 15.76 -29.44 38.09
C ALA A 21 15.91 -28.12 37.31
N ASP A 22 15.88 -28.17 35.98
CA ASP A 22 15.94 -26.98 35.12
C ASP A 22 14.69 -26.11 35.25
N LEU A 23 13.51 -26.74 35.41
CA LEU A 23 12.27 -26.00 35.65
C LEU A 23 12.29 -25.27 37.01
N ARG A 24 12.85 -25.91 38.05
CA ARG A 24 13.01 -25.29 39.38
C ARG A 24 14.05 -24.18 39.40
N LEU A 25 15.17 -24.33 38.67
CA LEU A 25 16.18 -23.28 38.50
C LEU A 25 15.62 -22.08 37.74
N GLY A 26 14.83 -22.31 36.69
CA GLY A 26 14.10 -21.27 35.98
C GLY A 26 13.07 -20.55 36.85
N LEU A 27 12.36 -21.28 37.73
CA LEU A 27 11.40 -20.68 38.66
C LEU A 27 12.09 -19.81 39.73
N LEU A 28 13.22 -20.25 40.27
CA LEU A 28 13.99 -19.51 41.28
C LEU A 28 14.65 -18.25 40.71
N ALA A 29 15.04 -18.28 39.43
CA ALA A 29 15.51 -17.10 38.70
C ALA A 29 14.37 -16.11 38.42
N ALA A 30 13.18 -16.59 38.06
CA ALA A 30 12.00 -15.75 37.85
C ALA A 30 11.46 -15.10 39.14
N GLU A 31 11.67 -15.74 40.29
CA GLU A 31 11.34 -15.21 41.62
C GLU A 31 12.42 -14.26 42.20
N GLY A 32 13.53 -14.03 41.49
CA GLY A 32 14.58 -13.09 41.90
C GLY A 32 15.40 -13.51 43.13
N LYS A 33 15.50 -14.82 43.42
CA LYS A 33 16.14 -15.36 44.63
C LYS A 33 17.61 -15.80 44.44
N LEU A 34 18.25 -15.47 43.32
CA LEU A 34 19.68 -15.74 43.08
C LEU A 34 20.46 -14.44 42.88
N GLU A 35 21.47 -14.18 43.72
CA GLU A 35 22.50 -13.15 43.49
C GLU A 35 23.75 -13.78 42.86
N LEU A 36 24.22 -13.22 41.74
CA LEU A 36 25.49 -13.57 41.10
C LEU A 36 26.60 -12.66 41.63
N VAL A 37 27.56 -13.26 42.34
CA VAL A 37 28.78 -12.60 42.81
C VAL A 37 29.69 -12.30 41.60
N THR A 38 30.03 -11.02 41.41
CA THR A 38 31.11 -10.60 40.49
C THR A 38 32.27 -10.08 41.33
N ASP A 39 33.43 -10.74 41.22
CA ASP A 39 34.64 -10.34 41.94
C ASP A 39 35.50 -9.45 41.04
N ARG A 40 35.75 -8.21 41.47
CA ARG A 40 36.73 -7.28 40.86
C ARG A 40 37.89 -7.09 41.85
N ARG A 41 39.13 -7.26 41.37
CA ARG A 41 40.32 -6.64 41.99
C ARG A 41 41.18 -5.89 40.95
N ALA A 42 41.01 -4.57 41.01
CA ALA A 42 41.93 -3.43 40.93
C ALA A 42 43.28 -3.51 40.16
N ALA A 43 43.47 -2.56 39.22
CA ALA A 43 44.36 -1.37 39.28
C ALA A 43 44.54 -0.82 37.85
N GLY A 44 44.51 0.46 37.47
CA GLY A 44 44.37 1.76 38.10
C GLY A 44 44.78 2.81 37.05
N GLY A 45 44.05 3.92 36.89
CA GLY A 45 44.45 5.06 36.02
C GLY A 45 43.27 5.79 35.35
N GLU A 46 42.98 7.00 35.84
CA GLU A 46 41.93 7.92 35.36
C GLU A 46 42.32 8.66 34.06
N PHE A 47 41.37 8.86 33.14
CA PHE A 47 40.83 10.16 32.66
C PHE A 47 40.03 10.02 31.34
N GLY A 48 38.85 10.67 31.30
CA GLY A 48 38.37 11.40 30.10
C GLY A 48 37.28 10.76 29.25
N ASP A 49 36.13 11.45 29.18
CA ASP A 49 34.90 11.12 28.47
C ASP A 49 34.98 10.83 26.95
N THR A 50 33.91 10.16 26.50
CA THR A 50 33.39 9.97 25.12
C THR A 50 33.95 8.81 24.30
N LEU A 51 33.16 7.73 24.14
CA LEU A 51 33.05 6.93 22.90
C LEU A 51 31.88 5.92 22.96
N SER A 52 31.25 5.75 21.79
CA SER A 52 30.05 4.96 21.45
C SER A 52 30.21 3.44 21.62
N PRO A 53 29.19 2.65 22.00
CA PRO A 53 29.31 1.20 22.09
C PRO A 53 28.93 0.54 20.75
N CYS A 54 29.90 -0.09 20.08
CA CYS A 54 29.59 -1.09 19.05
C CYS A 54 30.77 -2.03 18.82
N LEU A 55 31.08 -2.90 19.77
CA LEU A 55 31.80 -4.16 19.57
C LEU A 55 31.36 -5.12 20.67
N THR A 56 30.62 -6.16 20.33
CA THR A 56 30.46 -7.36 21.18
C THR A 56 31.38 -8.43 20.60
N GLU A 57 32.44 -8.76 21.35
CA GLU A 57 33.31 -9.90 21.11
C GLU A 57 32.49 -11.19 21.23
N TYR A 58 32.64 -12.08 20.25
CA TYR A 58 32.20 -13.48 20.34
C TYR A 58 33.46 -14.33 20.37
N GLU A 59 33.79 -14.90 21.52
CA GLU A 59 34.74 -16.02 21.62
C GLU A 59 34.17 -17.21 20.84
N TYR A 60 34.93 -17.70 19.86
CA TYR A 60 34.63 -18.94 19.14
C TYR A 60 35.52 -20.06 19.68
N ASP A 61 34.89 -21.16 20.09
CA ASP A 61 35.57 -22.37 20.52
C ASP A 61 36.18 -23.09 19.29
N LEU A 62 37.49 -22.91 19.11
CA LEU A 62 38.26 -23.29 17.92
C LEU A 62 38.45 -24.81 17.76
N GLU A 63 38.21 -25.62 18.79
CA GLU A 63 38.46 -27.07 18.75
C GLU A 63 37.34 -27.89 18.07
N SER A 64 36.16 -27.30 17.84
CA SER A 64 35.02 -28.00 17.21
C SER A 64 35.05 -28.04 15.67
N LEU A 65 35.92 -27.26 15.01
CA LEU A 65 35.87 -27.02 13.56
C LEU A 65 36.58 -28.07 12.68
N ALA A 66 37.19 -29.10 13.29
CA ALA A 66 38.08 -30.04 12.59
C ALA A 66 37.45 -31.37 12.15
N ALA A 67 36.19 -31.66 12.49
CA ALA A 67 35.57 -32.94 12.14
C ALA A 67 34.06 -32.83 11.95
N ALA A 68 33.56 -32.93 10.72
CA ALA A 68 32.17 -33.32 10.45
C ALA A 68 31.97 -33.68 8.96
N ASP A 69 31.75 -34.97 8.70
CA ASP A 69 31.01 -35.45 7.53
C ASP A 69 29.50 -35.37 7.86
N ASP A 70 28.84 -34.30 7.37
CA ASP A 70 27.38 -33.98 7.26
C ASP A 70 26.44 -34.26 8.48
N PRO A 71 25.68 -33.26 8.98
CA PRO A 71 24.54 -32.66 8.26
C PRO A 71 24.60 -31.10 8.15
N ALA A 72 23.72 -30.53 7.32
CA ALA A 72 23.62 -29.09 7.05
C ALA A 72 23.42 -28.15 8.26
N GLU A 73 23.12 -28.65 9.46
CA GLU A 73 22.82 -27.85 10.66
C GLU A 73 24.06 -27.45 11.50
N GLU A 74 25.24 -28.07 11.30
CA GLU A 74 26.46 -27.75 12.07
C GLU A 74 27.39 -26.75 11.37
N ARG A 75 27.04 -26.24 10.18
CA ARG A 75 27.94 -25.39 9.38
C ARG A 75 27.96 -23.95 9.89
N PRO A 76 29.15 -23.30 10.02
CA PRO A 76 29.22 -21.92 10.49
C PRO A 76 28.51 -20.99 9.50
N LYS A 77 27.71 -20.06 10.02
CA LYS A 77 27.04 -19.05 9.18
C LYS A 77 28.09 -18.23 8.42
N TYR A 78 27.92 -18.10 7.10
CA TYR A 78 28.73 -17.18 6.31
C TYR A 78 28.35 -15.74 6.67
N ILE A 79 29.30 -14.99 7.23
CA ILE A 79 29.13 -13.57 7.60
C ILE A 79 30.14 -12.74 6.82
N THR A 80 29.65 -11.65 6.23
CA THR A 80 30.43 -10.76 5.36
C THR A 80 30.08 -9.29 5.62
N ASN A 81 31.10 -8.43 5.51
CA ASN A 81 30.98 -6.97 5.67
C ASN A 81 30.94 -6.24 4.32
N PHE A 82 30.56 -6.95 3.25
CA PHE A 82 30.46 -6.40 1.90
C PHE A 82 29.19 -5.54 1.75
N ILE A 83 29.33 -4.35 1.16
CA ILE A 83 28.23 -3.39 0.98
C ILE A 83 27.19 -3.97 0.02
N GLY A 84 25.92 -3.91 0.40
CA GLY A 84 24.81 -4.45 -0.40
C GLY A 84 24.57 -5.94 -0.22
N SER A 85 25.30 -6.63 0.66
CA SER A 85 25.13 -8.07 0.92
C SER A 85 23.69 -8.43 1.29
N LYS A 86 23.12 -9.40 0.56
CA LYS A 86 21.75 -9.91 0.76
C LYS A 86 21.62 -10.94 1.87
N GLN A 87 22.59 -11.02 2.79
CA GLN A 87 22.61 -12.01 3.87
C GLN A 87 21.32 -12.03 4.71
N LYS A 88 20.69 -10.88 4.96
CA LYS A 88 19.42 -10.78 5.70
C LYS A 88 18.17 -11.09 4.87
N LEU A 89 18.34 -11.30 3.57
CA LEU A 89 17.26 -11.48 2.59
C LEU A 89 17.27 -12.88 1.97
N VAL A 90 18.27 -13.72 2.23
CA VAL A 90 18.42 -15.04 1.61
C VAL A 90 17.20 -15.95 1.79
N ASP A 91 16.55 -15.96 2.95
CA ASP A 91 15.34 -16.76 3.19
C ASP A 91 14.14 -16.26 2.36
N TRP A 92 14.07 -14.94 2.15
CA TRP A 92 13.03 -14.32 1.34
C TRP A 92 13.29 -14.51 -0.16
N ILE A 93 14.54 -14.44 -0.61
CA ILE A 93 14.91 -14.75 -2.00
C ILE A 93 14.62 -16.23 -2.29
N TRP A 94 14.99 -17.13 -1.37
CA TRP A 94 14.69 -18.56 -1.47
C TRP A 94 13.18 -18.84 -1.54
N SER A 95 12.36 -18.24 -0.68
CA SER A 95 10.91 -18.47 -0.68
C SER A 95 10.19 -17.98 -1.95
N ASN A 96 10.87 -17.18 -2.77
CA ASN A 96 10.38 -16.67 -4.04
C ASN A 96 11.03 -17.32 -5.28
N THR A 97 11.95 -18.26 -5.05
CA THR A 97 12.54 -19.09 -6.09
C THR A 97 11.48 -20.08 -6.61
N PRO A 98 11.31 -20.26 -7.94
CA PRO A 98 10.41 -21.27 -8.50
C PRO A 98 10.76 -22.68 -7.98
N GLY A 99 9.76 -23.55 -7.83
CA GLY A 99 9.94 -24.83 -7.13
C GLY A 99 10.61 -25.95 -7.94
N ASP A 100 10.72 -25.78 -9.25
CA ASP A 100 11.15 -26.75 -10.25
C ASP A 100 12.58 -26.49 -10.78
N VAL A 101 13.27 -25.48 -10.27
CA VAL A 101 14.61 -25.11 -10.72
C VAL A 101 15.68 -26.01 -10.09
N GLU A 102 16.56 -26.59 -10.93
CA GLU A 102 17.68 -27.43 -10.47
C GLU A 102 19.03 -26.71 -10.58
N SER A 103 19.08 -25.62 -11.35
CA SER A 103 20.28 -24.84 -11.60
C SER A 103 20.02 -23.33 -11.58
N VAL A 104 20.93 -22.58 -10.95
CA VAL A 104 20.85 -21.13 -10.77
C VAL A 104 22.13 -20.45 -11.23
N PHE A 105 21.98 -19.32 -11.91
CA PHE A 105 23.07 -18.40 -12.23
C PHE A 105 22.99 -17.14 -11.36
N ASP A 106 23.91 -16.98 -10.40
CA ASP A 106 24.11 -15.76 -9.62
C ASP A 106 24.97 -14.78 -10.44
N ALA A 107 24.31 -13.89 -11.20
CA ALA A 107 24.92 -13.09 -12.26
C ALA A 107 25.83 -11.97 -11.75
N PHE A 108 25.54 -11.45 -10.55
CA PHE A 108 26.24 -10.37 -9.86
C PHE A 108 26.51 -10.81 -8.42
N SER A 109 27.40 -11.79 -8.26
CA SER A 109 27.50 -12.54 -7.02
C SER A 109 27.91 -11.71 -5.81
N GLY A 110 28.67 -10.62 -5.99
CA GLY A 110 29.08 -9.71 -4.92
C GLY A 110 29.74 -10.46 -3.76
N SER A 111 29.07 -10.57 -2.62
CA SER A 111 29.56 -11.33 -1.47
C SER A 111 29.47 -12.85 -1.63
N SER A 112 28.83 -13.34 -2.69
CA SER A 112 28.51 -14.74 -3.00
C SER A 112 27.58 -15.42 -1.98
N VAL A 113 26.91 -14.65 -1.11
CA VAL A 113 26.00 -15.21 -0.08
C VAL A 113 24.75 -15.86 -0.69
N VAL A 114 24.24 -15.32 -1.81
CA VAL A 114 23.05 -15.86 -2.49
C VAL A 114 23.42 -17.14 -3.24
N GLY A 115 24.48 -17.13 -4.05
CA GLY A 115 25.01 -18.35 -4.67
C GLY A 115 25.35 -19.45 -3.65
N TYR A 116 25.97 -19.09 -2.51
CA TYR A 116 26.24 -20.06 -1.44
C TYR A 116 24.94 -20.63 -0.82
N MET A 117 23.90 -19.82 -0.64
CA MET A 117 22.59 -20.29 -0.21
C MET A 117 21.99 -21.29 -1.21
N TYR A 118 22.01 -21.01 -2.52
CA TYR A 118 21.49 -21.96 -3.50
C TYR A 118 22.27 -23.29 -3.51
N LYS A 119 23.58 -23.21 -3.27
CA LYS A 119 24.42 -24.41 -3.12
C LYS A 119 23.99 -25.24 -1.91
N THR A 120 23.68 -24.62 -0.76
CA THR A 120 23.21 -25.35 0.45
C THR A 120 21.82 -25.95 0.29
N LYS A 121 21.01 -25.41 -0.64
CA LYS A 121 19.72 -25.99 -1.05
C LYS A 121 19.83 -27.15 -2.04
N GLY A 122 21.05 -27.51 -2.47
CA GLY A 122 21.31 -28.65 -3.35
C GLY A 122 21.23 -28.34 -4.86
N LEU A 123 21.15 -27.06 -5.24
CA LEU A 123 21.07 -26.65 -6.65
C LEU A 123 22.46 -26.56 -7.27
N ARG A 124 22.55 -26.75 -8.59
CA ARG A 124 23.77 -26.44 -9.35
C ARG A 124 23.92 -24.93 -9.46
N VAL A 125 25.04 -24.38 -9.02
CA VAL A 125 25.24 -22.92 -8.99
C VAL A 125 26.34 -22.49 -9.95
N PHE A 126 25.98 -21.59 -10.86
CA PHE A 126 26.91 -20.76 -11.61
C PHE A 126 26.98 -19.40 -10.91
N SER A 127 28.16 -18.81 -10.75
CA SER A 127 28.31 -17.47 -10.19
C SER A 127 29.18 -16.62 -11.10
N ASN A 128 28.88 -15.34 -11.22
CA ASN A 128 29.69 -14.38 -11.95
C ASN A 128 29.85 -13.09 -11.15
N ASP A 129 30.99 -12.42 -11.33
CA ASP A 129 31.15 -11.02 -10.97
C ASP A 129 32.25 -10.38 -11.82
N ARG A 130 32.17 -9.06 -12.05
CA ARG A 130 33.23 -8.30 -12.70
C ARG A 130 34.41 -8.08 -11.75
N LEU A 131 34.14 -7.88 -10.46
CA LEU A 131 35.18 -7.68 -9.45
C LEU A 131 35.93 -8.99 -9.19
N THR A 132 37.26 -8.91 -9.22
CA THR A 132 38.13 -10.08 -9.08
C THR A 132 38.06 -10.64 -7.67
N TYR A 133 37.85 -9.78 -6.66
CA TYR A 133 37.66 -10.23 -5.29
C TYR A 133 36.40 -11.09 -5.13
N CYS A 134 35.28 -10.64 -5.71
CA CYS A 134 34.00 -11.36 -5.70
C CYS A 134 34.12 -12.71 -6.42
N TYR A 135 34.87 -12.76 -7.53
CA TYR A 135 35.21 -14.03 -8.18
C TYR A 135 35.99 -14.98 -7.28
N HIS A 136 37.02 -14.50 -6.57
CA HIS A 136 37.77 -15.35 -5.63
C HIS A 136 36.89 -15.84 -4.47
N ALA A 137 35.94 -15.04 -3.99
CA ALA A 137 34.94 -15.46 -3.01
C ALA A 137 34.05 -16.58 -3.57
N ALA A 138 33.42 -16.38 -4.73
CA ALA A 138 32.58 -17.38 -5.38
C ALA A 138 33.35 -18.67 -5.66
N ARG A 139 34.60 -18.57 -6.12
CA ARG A 139 35.46 -19.73 -6.37
C ARG A 139 35.83 -20.47 -5.08
N ALA A 140 35.97 -19.78 -3.95
CA ALA A 140 36.34 -20.35 -2.67
C ALA A 140 35.20 -21.08 -1.96
N ILE A 141 33.95 -20.58 -2.06
CA ILE A 141 32.80 -21.12 -1.28
C ILE A 141 31.68 -21.72 -2.15
N VAL A 142 31.52 -21.28 -3.40
CA VAL A 142 30.48 -21.78 -4.31
C VAL A 142 31.04 -22.88 -5.23
N GLU A 143 32.03 -22.56 -6.07
CA GLU A 143 32.66 -23.55 -6.99
C GLU A 143 33.37 -24.69 -6.22
N ASN A 144 33.96 -24.37 -5.07
CA ASN A 144 34.77 -25.30 -4.30
C ASN A 144 33.93 -26.35 -3.56
N ASN A 145 34.00 -27.60 -3.99
CA ASN A 145 33.29 -28.70 -3.33
C ASN A 145 34.11 -29.35 -2.19
N ASN A 146 35.45 -29.38 -2.28
CA ASN A 146 36.26 -30.18 -1.36
C ASN A 146 37.70 -29.69 -1.10
N VAL A 147 38.17 -28.65 -1.79
CA VAL A 147 39.55 -28.17 -1.62
C VAL A 147 39.64 -27.37 -0.33
N ARG A 148 40.54 -27.78 0.56
CA ARG A 148 40.83 -27.08 1.81
C ARG A 148 42.31 -26.73 1.90
N LEU A 149 42.62 -25.66 2.64
CA LEU A 149 43.99 -25.32 3.03
C LEU A 149 44.38 -26.18 4.23
N THR A 150 45.54 -26.85 4.14
CA THR A 150 46.10 -27.59 5.27
C THR A 150 46.74 -26.63 6.28
N GLU A 151 46.90 -27.03 7.55
CA GLU A 151 47.59 -26.21 8.56
C GLU A 151 48.98 -25.77 8.08
N LYS A 152 49.75 -26.66 7.45
CA LYS A 152 51.06 -26.33 6.88
C LYS A 152 50.98 -25.23 5.80
N GLU A 153 49.93 -25.23 4.98
CA GLU A 153 49.72 -24.19 3.97
C GLU A 153 49.27 -22.88 4.62
N ILE A 154 48.43 -22.92 5.66
CA ILE A 154 48.05 -21.75 6.45
C ILE A 154 49.28 -21.14 7.13
N GLU A 155 50.11 -21.94 7.81
CA GLU A 155 51.37 -21.49 8.41
C GLU A 155 52.31 -20.87 7.37
N ALA A 156 52.39 -21.44 6.16
CA ALA A 156 53.19 -20.88 5.08
C ALA A 156 52.66 -19.51 4.61
N LEU A 157 51.34 -19.31 4.58
CA LEU A 157 50.71 -18.04 4.23
C LEU A 157 50.95 -16.95 5.29
N LEU A 158 51.04 -17.34 6.57
CA LEU A 158 51.21 -16.43 7.71
C LEU A 158 52.65 -15.98 7.95
N LYS A 159 53.63 -16.50 7.19
CA LYS A 159 55.04 -16.09 7.33
C LYS A 159 55.23 -14.59 7.07
N GLU A 160 55.92 -13.93 7.99
CA GLU A 160 56.22 -12.48 7.93
C GLU A 160 57.41 -12.12 7.02
N SER A 161 58.10 -13.11 6.46
CA SER A 161 59.18 -12.87 5.50
C SER A 161 59.10 -13.80 4.29
N ASN A 162 59.38 -13.22 3.12
CA ASN A 162 59.49 -13.92 1.85
C ASN A 162 60.49 -13.14 0.97
N SER A 163 61.52 -13.83 0.44
CA SER A 163 62.57 -13.20 -0.37
C SER A 163 62.06 -12.64 -1.69
N ASP A 164 60.94 -13.16 -2.18
CA ASP A 164 60.32 -12.76 -3.44
C ASP A 164 59.32 -11.60 -3.24
N ALA A 165 59.12 -11.15 -1.99
CA ALA A 165 58.23 -10.05 -1.67
C ALA A 165 58.76 -8.72 -2.21
N GLY A 166 57.91 -8.00 -2.93
CA GLY A 166 58.15 -6.62 -3.32
C GLY A 166 57.94 -5.64 -2.16
N THR A 167 57.92 -4.34 -2.49
CA THR A 167 57.61 -3.27 -1.54
C THR A 167 56.56 -2.32 -2.11
N PHE A 168 55.77 -2.78 -3.09
CA PHE A 168 54.88 -1.91 -3.84
C PHE A 168 53.75 -1.41 -2.94
N ILE A 169 53.07 -2.29 -2.20
CA ILE A 169 51.95 -1.93 -1.33
C ILE A 169 52.43 -0.96 -0.25
N GLN A 170 53.57 -1.27 0.39
CA GLN A 170 54.20 -0.41 1.39
C GLN A 170 54.50 0.99 0.85
N LYS A 171 55.24 1.10 -0.26
CA LYS A 171 55.65 2.40 -0.82
C LYS A 171 54.46 3.19 -1.37
N THR A 172 53.54 2.49 -2.04
CA THR A 172 52.42 3.12 -2.73
C THR A 172 51.28 3.48 -1.80
N PHE A 173 51.08 2.85 -0.65
CA PHE A 173 49.96 3.18 0.25
C PHE A 173 50.38 3.69 1.64
N HIS A 174 51.66 4.03 1.81
CA HIS A 174 52.21 4.58 3.04
C HIS A 174 51.37 5.73 3.62
N GLY A 175 50.91 5.56 4.86
CA GLY A 175 50.16 6.59 5.60
C GLY A 175 48.68 6.73 5.21
N ILE A 176 48.15 5.83 4.39
CA ILE A 176 46.78 5.94 3.85
C ILE A 176 45.80 5.05 4.63
N PHE A 177 45.87 3.73 4.43
CA PHE A 177 44.84 2.80 4.93
C PHE A 177 45.27 2.00 6.17
N PHE A 178 46.54 1.61 6.22
CA PHE A 178 47.13 0.80 7.29
C PHE A 178 48.45 1.43 7.75
N LYS A 179 48.93 0.99 8.92
CA LYS A 179 50.29 1.29 9.37
C LYS A 179 51.33 0.69 8.40
N ASN A 180 52.51 1.29 8.36
CA ASN A 180 53.53 0.97 7.36
C ASN A 180 54.10 -0.46 7.48
N ASP A 181 54.16 -1.00 8.68
CA ASP A 181 54.51 -2.38 9.00
C ASP A 181 53.46 -3.37 8.46
N VAL A 182 52.17 -3.09 8.64
CA VAL A 182 51.07 -3.89 8.07
C VAL A 182 51.07 -3.82 6.54
N LEU A 183 51.37 -2.67 5.94
CA LEU A 183 51.50 -2.58 4.47
C LEU A 183 52.68 -3.42 3.94
N ALA A 184 53.80 -3.48 4.67
CA ALA A 184 54.93 -4.36 4.33
C ALA A 184 54.54 -5.84 4.44
N LEU A 185 53.79 -6.20 5.50
CA LEU A 185 53.25 -7.53 5.66
C LEU A 185 52.34 -7.93 4.49
N LEU A 186 51.52 -7.01 3.97
CA LEU A 186 50.66 -7.27 2.80
C LEU A 186 51.47 -7.61 1.54
N ASP A 187 52.61 -6.96 1.31
CA ASP A 187 53.52 -7.31 0.21
C ASP A 187 54.03 -8.76 0.38
N VAL A 188 54.43 -9.14 1.59
CA VAL A 188 54.88 -10.50 1.92
C VAL A 188 53.76 -11.53 1.76
N MET A 189 52.59 -11.27 2.33
CA MET A 189 51.44 -12.17 2.23
C MET A 189 51.00 -12.35 0.78
N ARG A 190 51.08 -11.32 -0.07
CA ARG A 190 50.85 -11.52 -1.50
C ARG A 190 51.90 -12.42 -2.12
N ALA A 191 53.18 -12.24 -1.86
CA ALA A 191 54.20 -13.17 -2.37
C ALA A 191 53.95 -14.62 -1.91
N ASN A 192 53.54 -14.82 -0.65
CA ASN A 192 53.18 -16.14 -0.12
C ASN A 192 51.98 -16.75 -0.88
N ILE A 193 50.96 -15.95 -1.17
CA ILE A 193 49.77 -16.39 -1.91
C ILE A 193 50.10 -16.72 -3.37
N ASP A 194 51.04 -16.03 -4.01
CA ASP A 194 51.42 -16.30 -5.41
C ASP A 194 52.10 -17.67 -5.59
N ALA A 195 52.65 -18.26 -4.52
CA ALA A 195 53.14 -19.63 -4.53
C ALA A 195 52.00 -20.68 -4.61
N LEU A 196 50.75 -20.29 -4.33
CA LEU A 196 49.59 -21.15 -4.49
C LEU A 196 49.02 -21.06 -5.91
N SER A 197 48.27 -22.08 -6.32
CA SER A 197 47.53 -22.10 -7.57
C SER A 197 46.09 -22.57 -7.37
N GLY A 198 45.26 -22.44 -8.40
CA GLY A 198 43.90 -22.96 -8.40
C GLY A 198 43.02 -22.38 -7.30
N THR A 199 42.15 -23.21 -6.73
CA THR A 199 41.17 -22.83 -5.69
C THR A 199 41.83 -22.40 -4.39
N LYS A 200 42.97 -23.01 -4.01
CA LYS A 200 43.70 -22.63 -2.78
C LYS A 200 44.17 -21.17 -2.84
N LYS A 201 44.66 -20.72 -4.00
CA LYS A 201 44.98 -19.30 -4.22
C LYS A 201 43.75 -18.41 -4.04
N SER A 202 42.60 -18.80 -4.60
CA SER A 202 41.34 -18.06 -4.41
C SER A 202 40.91 -17.96 -2.95
N MET A 203 41.00 -19.07 -2.19
CA MET A 203 40.67 -19.08 -0.76
C MET A 203 41.57 -18.10 0.02
N ALA A 204 42.87 -18.11 -0.27
CA ALA A 204 43.84 -17.25 0.40
C ALA A 204 43.66 -15.76 0.04
N LEU A 205 43.36 -15.45 -1.23
CA LEU A 205 43.05 -14.08 -1.68
C LEU A 205 41.72 -13.56 -1.10
N PHE A 206 40.69 -14.41 -1.07
CA PHE A 206 39.40 -14.08 -0.47
C PHE A 206 39.56 -13.77 1.03
N ALA A 207 40.28 -14.63 1.76
CA ALA A 207 40.60 -14.39 3.17
C ALA A 207 41.35 -13.08 3.38
N LEU A 208 42.33 -12.76 2.52
CA LEU A 208 43.17 -11.57 2.67
C LEU A 208 42.35 -10.29 2.44
N GLY A 209 41.56 -10.24 1.36
CA GLY A 209 40.68 -9.13 1.09
C GLY A 209 39.64 -8.93 2.20
N LYS A 210 39.08 -10.02 2.74
CA LYS A 210 38.15 -9.97 3.88
C LYS A 210 38.80 -9.43 5.15
N THR A 211 40.05 -9.80 5.44
CA THR A 211 40.82 -9.24 6.56
C THR A 211 41.06 -7.75 6.35
N CYS A 212 41.46 -7.32 5.16
CA CYS A 212 41.62 -5.90 4.84
C CYS A 212 40.32 -5.09 5.05
N MET A 213 39.15 -5.65 4.75
CA MET A 213 37.86 -4.95 4.94
C MET A 213 37.40 -4.89 6.41
N SER A 214 37.79 -5.85 7.24
CA SER A 214 37.26 -5.99 8.62
C SER A 214 37.78 -4.95 9.63
N GLY A 215 38.80 -4.17 9.28
CA GLY A 215 39.49 -3.24 10.20
C GLY A 215 38.90 -1.83 10.35
N GLY A 216 37.76 -1.51 9.73
CA GLY A 216 37.17 -0.15 9.75
C GLY A 216 35.64 -0.15 9.57
N GLY A 217 34.97 0.93 9.97
CA GLY A 217 33.51 0.96 10.22
C GLY A 217 32.56 0.59 9.08
N PHE A 218 32.98 0.63 7.81
CA PHE A 218 32.12 0.32 6.64
C PHE A 218 32.79 -0.54 5.55
N GLY A 219 33.98 -1.10 5.79
CA GLY A 219 34.66 -2.02 4.86
C GLY A 219 35.26 -1.42 3.57
N HIS A 220 34.89 -0.20 3.15
CA HIS A 220 35.37 0.44 1.91
C HIS A 220 36.69 1.25 2.06
N PHE A 221 37.31 1.62 0.94
CA PHE A 221 38.61 2.30 0.83
C PHE A 221 38.51 3.72 0.22
N SER A 222 37.35 4.37 0.31
CA SER A 222 37.07 5.68 -0.30
C SER A 222 37.46 6.92 0.52
N SER A 223 38.00 6.78 1.73
CA SER A 223 38.37 7.91 2.61
C SER A 223 39.68 7.66 3.36
N THR A 224 40.44 8.73 3.61
CA THR A 224 41.69 8.75 4.38
C THR A 224 41.56 9.42 5.75
N THR A 225 40.34 9.71 6.24
CA THR A 225 40.12 10.40 7.54
C THR A 225 40.47 9.50 8.73
N LYS A 226 40.63 10.06 9.95
CA LYS A 226 40.91 9.30 11.19
C LYS A 226 39.93 8.13 11.44
N GLY A 227 38.69 8.19 10.93
CA GLY A 227 37.72 7.09 11.00
C GLY A 227 37.81 6.05 9.87
N GLY A 228 38.65 6.28 8.84
CA GLY A 228 38.92 5.37 7.73
C GLY A 228 40.27 4.64 7.81
N GLN A 229 41.18 5.09 8.69
CA GLN A 229 42.41 4.37 9.00
C GLN A 229 42.09 3.12 9.83
N ARG A 230 42.66 1.99 9.42
CA ARG A 230 42.45 0.70 10.07
C ARG A 230 43.57 0.48 11.10
N HIS A 231 43.19 0.25 12.35
CA HIS A 231 44.12 0.20 13.48
C HIS A 231 44.70 -1.21 13.73
N TYR A 232 45.14 -1.90 12.68
CA TYR A 232 45.84 -3.17 12.85
C TYR A 232 47.28 -2.97 13.35
N THR A 233 47.72 -3.90 14.19
CA THR A 233 49.14 -4.26 14.34
C THR A 233 49.45 -5.42 13.38
N VAL A 234 50.73 -5.77 13.22
CA VAL A 234 51.13 -6.94 12.42
C VAL A 234 50.50 -8.21 12.99
N GLU A 235 50.56 -8.40 14.31
CA GLU A 235 50.06 -9.58 15.01
C GLU A 235 48.55 -9.74 14.84
N SER A 236 47.78 -8.70 15.15
CA SER A 236 46.31 -8.72 15.02
C SER A 236 45.85 -8.88 13.56
N PHE A 237 46.64 -8.43 12.58
CA PHE A 237 46.34 -8.68 11.17
C PHE A 237 46.55 -10.16 10.80
N ILE A 238 47.65 -10.76 11.25
CA ILE A 238 47.97 -12.18 11.04
C ILE A 238 46.91 -13.07 11.67
N GLU A 239 46.51 -12.79 12.92
CA GLU A 239 45.46 -13.53 13.64
C GLU A 239 44.14 -13.49 12.87
N HIS A 240 43.65 -12.30 12.50
CA HIS A 240 42.42 -12.19 11.72
C HIS A 240 42.51 -12.84 10.34
N TYR A 241 43.68 -12.80 9.70
CA TYR A 241 43.89 -13.52 8.44
C TYR A 241 43.80 -15.03 8.64
N ARG A 242 44.44 -15.57 9.69
CA ARG A 242 44.32 -16.97 10.09
C ARG A 242 42.87 -17.37 10.34
N ASP A 243 42.12 -16.59 11.11
CA ASP A 243 40.72 -16.86 11.42
C ASP A 243 39.85 -16.89 10.17
N ASN A 244 40.10 -15.97 9.23
CA ASN A 244 39.37 -15.96 7.96
C ASN A 244 39.71 -17.18 7.10
N LEU A 245 40.97 -17.63 7.06
CA LEU A 245 41.36 -18.85 6.35
C LEU A 245 40.67 -20.09 6.93
N LEU A 246 40.68 -20.25 8.26
CA LEU A 246 40.01 -21.34 8.97
C LEU A 246 38.50 -21.32 8.75
N ARG A 247 37.89 -20.13 8.82
CA ARG A 247 36.46 -19.97 8.56
C ARG A 247 36.09 -20.30 7.12
N ILE A 248 36.90 -19.89 6.14
CA ILE A 248 36.65 -20.21 4.73
C ILE A 248 36.79 -21.72 4.49
N ASN A 249 37.78 -22.38 5.09
CA ASN A 249 37.89 -23.84 5.10
C ASN A 249 36.59 -24.51 5.60
N ALA A 250 36.03 -24.02 6.70
CA ALA A 250 34.82 -24.57 7.31
C ALA A 250 33.54 -24.34 6.47
N LEU A 251 33.55 -23.41 5.51
CA LEU A 251 32.45 -23.19 4.57
C LEU A 251 32.49 -24.13 3.36
N VAL A 252 33.57 -24.89 3.15
CA VAL A 252 33.71 -25.77 1.99
C VAL A 252 32.89 -27.04 2.20
N PHE A 253 31.95 -27.31 1.30
CA PHE A 253 31.20 -28.57 1.28
C PHE A 253 30.82 -28.95 -0.15
N ASP A 254 30.58 -30.23 -0.36
CA ASP A 254 30.09 -30.78 -1.62
C ASP A 254 28.57 -30.92 -1.57
N ASN A 255 27.87 -30.39 -2.58
CA ASN A 255 26.43 -30.55 -2.75
C ASN A 255 26.08 -31.58 -3.84
N GLY A 256 27.07 -32.29 -4.36
CA GLY A 256 26.91 -33.28 -5.44
C GLY A 256 26.66 -32.66 -6.81
N LYS A 257 26.87 -31.34 -6.99
CA LYS A 257 26.65 -30.62 -8.24
C LYS A 257 27.94 -29.99 -8.76
N GLU A 258 28.04 -29.87 -10.08
CA GLU A 258 29.12 -29.16 -10.76
C GLU A 258 28.88 -27.64 -10.75
N ASN A 259 29.32 -27.00 -9.67
CA ASN A 259 29.26 -25.54 -9.50
C ASN A 259 30.42 -24.87 -10.22
N LYS A 260 30.26 -23.60 -10.66
CA LYS A 260 31.30 -22.88 -11.40
C LYS A 260 31.24 -21.36 -11.19
N ALA A 261 32.39 -20.74 -10.99
CA ALA A 261 32.53 -19.29 -10.91
C ALA A 261 33.16 -18.72 -12.20
N PHE A 262 32.67 -17.58 -12.64
CA PHE A 262 33.17 -16.79 -13.76
C PHE A 262 33.62 -15.40 -13.27
N ASN A 263 34.53 -14.79 -14.00
CA ASN A 263 34.95 -13.41 -13.79
C ASN A 263 34.88 -12.66 -15.12
N GLY A 264 33.95 -11.72 -15.24
CA GLY A 264 33.77 -10.97 -16.47
C GLY A 264 32.51 -10.13 -16.48
N ASP A 265 32.38 -9.36 -17.56
CA ASP A 265 31.15 -8.62 -17.83
C ASP A 265 29.99 -9.60 -18.04
N ILE A 266 28.84 -9.28 -17.46
CA ILE A 266 27.66 -10.12 -17.53
C ILE A 266 27.16 -10.29 -18.97
N ALA A 267 27.31 -9.28 -19.83
CA ALA A 267 26.93 -9.37 -21.24
C ALA A 267 27.77 -10.43 -22.00
N ASP A 268 29.02 -10.64 -21.58
CA ASP A 268 29.91 -11.65 -22.17
C ASP A 268 29.75 -13.03 -21.55
N VAL A 269 29.36 -13.10 -20.27
CA VAL A 269 29.30 -14.35 -19.50
C VAL A 269 27.93 -15.01 -19.61
N ALA A 270 26.84 -14.24 -19.52
CA ALA A 270 25.47 -14.78 -19.52
C ALA A 270 25.18 -15.70 -20.72
N PRO A 271 25.58 -15.38 -21.97
CA PRO A 271 25.32 -16.26 -23.13
C PRO A 271 26.02 -17.62 -23.05
N LYS A 272 27.06 -17.76 -22.21
CA LYS A 272 27.84 -19.00 -22.04
C LYS A 272 27.27 -19.91 -20.95
N VAL A 273 26.31 -19.43 -20.15
CA VAL A 273 25.73 -20.15 -19.01
C VAL A 273 24.37 -20.71 -19.39
N LYS A 274 24.15 -22.00 -19.09
CA LYS A 274 22.84 -22.66 -19.19
C LYS A 274 22.36 -22.98 -17.78
N ALA A 275 21.29 -22.32 -17.35
CA ALA A 275 20.66 -22.51 -16.06
C ALA A 275 19.13 -22.36 -16.21
N ASP A 276 18.39 -22.87 -15.23
CA ASP A 276 16.91 -22.77 -15.21
C ASP A 276 16.47 -21.40 -14.69
N LEU A 277 17.27 -20.83 -13.78
CA LEU A 277 17.05 -19.53 -13.16
C LEU A 277 18.32 -18.67 -13.23
N VAL A 278 18.17 -17.37 -13.45
CA VAL A 278 19.21 -16.36 -13.18
C VAL A 278 18.75 -15.40 -12.09
N TYR A 279 19.60 -15.19 -11.09
CA TYR A 279 19.45 -14.20 -10.05
C TYR A 279 20.33 -12.99 -10.34
N PHE A 280 19.71 -11.81 -10.36
CA PHE A 280 20.37 -10.53 -10.57
C PHE A 280 20.31 -9.69 -9.30
N ASP A 281 21.48 -9.26 -8.82
CA ASP A 281 21.65 -8.17 -7.84
C ASP A 281 22.59 -7.11 -8.43
N PRO A 282 22.13 -6.40 -9.48
CA PRO A 282 23.00 -5.53 -10.27
C PRO A 282 23.40 -4.29 -9.47
N PRO A 283 24.53 -3.62 -9.82
CA PRO A 283 24.76 -2.27 -9.36
C PRO A 283 23.68 -1.31 -9.90
N TYR A 284 23.22 -0.39 -9.05
CA TYR A 284 22.19 0.60 -9.42
C TYR A 284 22.50 2.00 -8.90
N ALA A 285 21.97 2.99 -9.61
CA ALA A 285 21.95 4.38 -9.18
C ALA A 285 20.67 4.66 -8.38
N THR A 286 20.77 5.45 -7.32
CA THR A 286 19.60 5.93 -6.56
C THR A 286 19.45 7.43 -6.73
N GLN A 287 18.28 7.97 -6.36
CA GLN A 287 18.07 9.42 -6.29
C GLN A 287 19.04 10.14 -5.33
N PHE A 288 19.72 9.40 -4.45
CA PHE A 288 20.62 9.94 -3.42
C PHE A 288 22.11 9.75 -3.72
N SER A 289 22.46 8.75 -4.55
CA SER A 289 23.85 8.41 -4.88
C SER A 289 23.96 7.45 -6.05
N SER A 290 25.03 7.59 -6.84
CA SER A 290 25.52 6.56 -7.76
C SER A 290 26.50 5.63 -7.04
N THR A 291 26.44 4.33 -7.32
CA THR A 291 27.31 3.32 -6.70
C THR A 291 28.35 2.84 -7.71
N ASN A 292 29.64 2.99 -7.37
CA ASN A 292 30.75 2.36 -8.09
C ASN A 292 31.56 1.52 -7.11
N TYR A 293 31.32 0.21 -7.13
CA TYR A 293 31.94 -0.74 -6.21
C TYR A 293 33.45 -0.85 -6.40
N GLU A 294 33.95 -0.78 -7.65
CA GLU A 294 35.37 -0.80 -7.96
C GLU A 294 36.10 0.39 -7.31
N LYS A 295 35.48 1.57 -7.32
CA LYS A 295 36.01 2.76 -6.62
C LYS A 295 36.02 2.59 -5.10
N TYR A 296 35.00 1.93 -4.53
CA TYR A 296 34.95 1.66 -3.09
C TYR A 296 35.92 0.58 -2.63
N TYR A 297 36.19 -0.40 -3.49
CA TYR A 297 37.03 -1.56 -3.18
C TYR A 297 38.37 -1.54 -3.90
N HIS A 298 38.77 -0.42 -4.52
CA HIS A 298 39.97 -0.32 -5.37
C HIS A 298 41.24 -0.89 -4.73
N PHE A 299 41.38 -0.79 -3.41
CA PHE A 299 42.52 -1.34 -2.71
C PHE A 299 42.50 -2.87 -2.71
N VAL A 300 41.35 -3.48 -2.40
CA VAL A 300 41.16 -4.93 -2.40
C VAL A 300 41.15 -5.47 -3.82
N GLU A 301 40.52 -4.78 -4.77
CA GLU A 301 40.53 -5.18 -6.19
C GLU A 301 41.94 -5.13 -6.79
N GLY A 302 42.74 -4.12 -6.45
CA GLY A 302 44.15 -4.07 -6.82
C GLY A 302 44.97 -5.15 -6.14
N LEU A 303 44.64 -5.53 -4.90
CA LEU A 303 45.33 -6.58 -4.18
C LEU A 303 45.20 -7.96 -4.84
N MET A 304 44.08 -8.23 -5.51
CA MET A 304 43.82 -9.54 -6.12
C MET A 304 44.88 -9.90 -7.18
N ASP A 305 45.27 -8.93 -8.01
CA ASP A 305 46.26 -9.09 -9.08
C ASP A 305 47.57 -8.31 -8.84
N TYR A 306 47.75 -7.80 -7.62
CA TYR A 306 48.92 -6.99 -7.22
C TYR A 306 49.12 -5.75 -8.12
N TRP A 307 48.01 -5.08 -8.46
CA TRP A 307 47.95 -3.89 -9.32
C TRP A 307 48.61 -4.05 -10.69
N LYS A 308 48.66 -5.29 -11.20
CA LYS A 308 49.20 -5.57 -12.52
C LYS A 308 48.46 -4.74 -13.58
N ASP A 309 49.23 -4.02 -14.40
CA ASP A 309 48.74 -3.18 -15.50
C ASP A 309 47.79 -2.04 -15.09
N LYS A 310 47.73 -1.68 -13.79
CA LYS A 310 46.88 -0.59 -13.26
C LYS A 310 47.69 0.68 -13.00
N GLU A 311 47.34 1.79 -13.65
CA GLU A 311 47.98 3.09 -13.42
C GLU A 311 47.45 3.76 -12.15
N ILE A 312 48.32 3.96 -11.15
CA ILE A 312 47.97 4.63 -9.89
C ILE A 312 47.88 6.15 -10.07
N ASP A 313 46.76 6.74 -9.62
CA ASP A 313 46.62 8.18 -9.55
C ASP A 313 47.27 8.72 -8.26
N HIS A 314 48.55 9.09 -8.36
CA HIS A 314 49.32 9.63 -7.24
C HIS A 314 48.86 11.02 -6.77
N ALA A 315 48.04 11.73 -7.55
CA ALA A 315 47.48 13.03 -7.15
C ALA A 315 46.33 12.88 -6.14
N LYS A 316 45.64 11.73 -6.12
CA LYS A 316 44.54 11.47 -5.18
C LYS A 316 45.06 10.97 -3.83
N LYS A 317 44.44 11.46 -2.75
CA LYS A 317 44.78 11.06 -1.36
C LYS A 317 44.64 9.56 -1.10
N ILE A 318 43.66 8.91 -1.72
CA ILE A 318 43.41 7.47 -1.59
C ILE A 318 44.26 6.61 -2.55
N ARG A 319 44.99 7.23 -3.50
CA ARG A 319 45.83 6.58 -4.51
C ARG A 319 45.14 5.41 -5.22
N ASN A 320 43.87 5.58 -5.58
CA ASN A 320 43.19 4.60 -6.41
C ASN A 320 43.77 4.61 -7.83
N TYR A 321 43.74 3.46 -8.51
CA TYR A 321 44.09 3.41 -9.93
C TYR A 321 43.05 4.14 -10.78
N LYS A 322 43.42 4.51 -12.01
CA LYS A 322 42.50 5.08 -12.98
C LYS A 322 41.41 4.05 -13.31
N ILE A 323 40.16 4.44 -13.08
CA ILE A 323 38.97 3.65 -13.38
C ILE A 323 38.22 4.44 -14.45
N ASP A 324 38.19 3.92 -15.67
CA ASP A 324 37.56 4.58 -16.82
C ASP A 324 36.03 4.42 -16.81
N ASP A 325 35.52 3.40 -16.10
CA ASP A 325 34.10 3.17 -15.89
C ASP A 325 33.54 4.14 -14.83
N SER A 326 32.64 5.03 -15.26
CA SER A 326 31.92 5.94 -14.36
C SER A 326 30.96 5.23 -13.41
N GLY A 327 30.70 3.93 -13.60
CA GLY A 327 29.69 3.14 -12.91
C GLY A 327 28.29 3.44 -13.44
N VAL A 328 27.28 2.83 -12.80
CA VAL A 328 25.88 3.02 -13.17
C VAL A 328 25.39 4.39 -12.68
N THR A 329 24.95 5.22 -13.61
CA THR A 329 24.37 6.55 -13.37
C THR A 329 22.89 6.56 -13.79
N PRO A 330 22.06 7.51 -13.31
CA PRO A 330 20.66 7.59 -13.75
C PRO A 330 20.50 7.63 -15.28
N ALA A 331 21.41 8.28 -15.99
CA ALA A 331 21.40 8.38 -17.45
C ALA A 331 21.80 7.07 -18.17
N THR A 332 22.63 6.23 -17.56
CA THR A 332 23.16 5.00 -18.18
C THR A 332 22.46 3.73 -17.69
N ALA A 333 21.70 3.81 -16.59
CA ALA A 333 21.11 2.65 -15.93
C ALA A 333 20.16 1.86 -16.83
N LYS A 334 19.32 2.53 -17.62
CA LYS A 334 18.36 1.87 -18.53
C LYS A 334 19.09 1.01 -19.57
N GLN A 335 20.15 1.54 -20.17
CA GLN A 335 20.95 0.80 -21.15
C GLN A 335 21.66 -0.38 -20.48
N PHE A 336 22.31 -0.15 -19.34
CA PHE A 336 22.99 -1.20 -18.58
C PHE A 336 22.07 -2.38 -18.24
N PHE A 337 20.84 -2.11 -17.78
CA PHE A 337 19.84 -3.15 -17.51
C PHE A 337 19.37 -3.86 -18.78
N THR A 338 19.17 -3.11 -19.86
CA THR A 338 18.79 -3.68 -21.16
C THR A 338 19.82 -4.67 -21.65
N ASP A 339 21.12 -4.34 -21.54
CA ASP A 339 22.21 -5.15 -22.06
C ASP A 339 22.29 -6.52 -21.36
N PHE A 340 22.34 -6.54 -20.02
CA PHE A 340 22.49 -7.81 -19.30
C PHE A 340 21.23 -8.68 -19.31
N LEU A 341 20.04 -8.07 -19.31
CA LEU A 341 18.78 -8.80 -19.43
C LEU A 341 18.65 -9.42 -20.82
N THR A 342 19.04 -8.68 -21.88
CA THR A 342 19.08 -9.21 -23.25
C THR A 342 20.04 -10.37 -23.37
N ALA A 343 21.25 -10.25 -22.81
CA ALA A 343 22.26 -11.31 -22.80
C ALA A 343 21.83 -12.59 -22.04
N SER A 344 20.80 -12.48 -21.19
CA SER A 344 20.27 -13.57 -20.36
C SER A 344 18.90 -14.10 -20.83
N LYS A 345 18.39 -13.62 -21.98
CA LYS A 345 17.06 -13.95 -22.53
C LYS A 345 16.79 -15.46 -22.64
N HIS A 346 17.82 -16.24 -22.95
CA HIS A 346 17.73 -17.69 -23.11
C HIS A 346 17.49 -18.46 -21.79
N ILE A 347 17.61 -17.81 -20.64
CA ILE A 347 17.36 -18.42 -19.33
C ILE A 347 15.86 -18.24 -18.98
N PRO A 348 15.10 -19.30 -18.69
CA PRO A 348 13.64 -19.24 -18.55
C PRO A 348 13.15 -18.33 -17.42
N HIS A 349 13.69 -18.51 -16.22
CA HIS A 349 13.26 -17.76 -15.03
C HIS A 349 14.28 -16.72 -14.63
N TRP A 350 13.81 -15.52 -14.25
CA TRP A 350 14.65 -14.48 -13.68
C TRP A 350 14.16 -14.08 -12.28
N LEU A 351 15.11 -13.80 -11.39
CA LEU A 351 14.88 -13.09 -10.14
C LEU A 351 15.75 -11.83 -10.14
N ILE A 352 15.15 -10.65 -10.04
CA ILE A 352 15.89 -9.37 -9.99
C ILE A 352 15.65 -8.75 -8.62
N SER A 353 16.68 -8.75 -7.76
CA SER A 353 16.68 -8.02 -6.49
C SER A 353 17.07 -6.57 -6.75
N TYR A 354 16.27 -5.65 -6.25
CA TYR A 354 16.37 -4.25 -6.60
C TYR A 354 15.88 -3.34 -5.47
N ARG A 355 16.43 -2.14 -5.34
CA ARG A 355 16.00 -1.18 -4.32
C ARG A 355 14.92 -0.25 -4.85
N ASP A 356 13.98 0.16 -4.01
CA ASP A 356 13.10 1.27 -4.33
C ASP A 356 13.87 2.61 -4.53
N ASN A 357 13.24 3.54 -5.27
CA ASN A 357 13.81 4.86 -5.59
C ASN A 357 15.19 4.81 -6.31
N ALA A 358 15.39 3.78 -7.13
CA ALA A 358 16.57 3.57 -7.96
C ALA A 358 16.26 3.69 -9.47
N TYR A 359 17.31 3.85 -10.27
CA TYR A 359 17.28 3.88 -11.73
C TYR A 359 17.91 2.60 -12.31
N PRO A 360 17.26 1.93 -13.28
CA PRO A 360 15.99 2.30 -13.91
C PRO A 360 14.81 2.19 -12.94
N THR A 361 13.75 2.94 -13.20
CA THR A 361 12.51 2.85 -12.42
C THR A 361 11.89 1.47 -12.52
N GLU A 362 11.01 1.12 -11.58
CA GLU A 362 10.33 -0.18 -11.58
C GLU A 362 9.55 -0.43 -12.87
N SER A 363 8.93 0.61 -13.46
CA SER A 363 8.25 0.53 -14.76
C SER A 363 9.24 0.29 -15.90
N GLU A 364 10.39 0.97 -15.92
CA GLU A 364 11.43 0.74 -16.92
C GLU A 364 11.99 -0.69 -16.89
N ILE A 365 12.23 -1.26 -15.69
CA ILE A 365 12.65 -2.66 -15.56
C ILE A 365 11.59 -3.60 -16.13
N LYS A 366 10.30 -3.40 -15.77
CA LYS A 366 9.20 -4.20 -16.32
C LYS A 366 9.09 -4.07 -17.84
N GLY A 367 9.27 -2.87 -18.38
CA GLY A 367 9.26 -2.61 -19.82
C GLY A 367 10.40 -3.32 -20.55
N ILE A 368 11.62 -3.32 -19.99
CA ILE A 368 12.75 -4.08 -20.54
C ILE A 368 12.44 -5.59 -20.51
N VAL A 369 11.94 -6.11 -19.39
CA VAL A 369 11.60 -7.53 -19.26
C VAL A 369 10.50 -7.95 -20.24
N ALA A 370 9.43 -7.15 -20.36
CA ALA A 370 8.34 -7.39 -21.30
C ALA A 370 8.81 -7.32 -22.76
N GLY A 371 9.66 -6.33 -23.11
CA GLY A 371 10.25 -6.22 -24.45
C GLY A 371 11.14 -7.41 -24.83
N LEU A 372 11.58 -8.20 -23.84
CA LEU A 372 12.33 -9.43 -24.06
C LEU A 372 11.45 -10.69 -24.12
N GLY A 373 10.11 -10.55 -23.99
CA GLY A 373 9.14 -11.64 -24.10
C GLY A 373 8.92 -12.41 -22.80
N LYS A 374 9.10 -11.75 -21.66
CA LYS A 374 8.90 -12.34 -20.33
C LYS A 374 7.88 -11.54 -19.53
N GLU A 375 7.05 -12.23 -18.76
CA GLU A 375 6.21 -11.58 -17.75
C GLU A 375 7.02 -11.28 -16.50
N SER A 376 6.67 -10.21 -15.78
CA SER A 376 7.30 -9.87 -14.50
C SER A 376 6.28 -9.57 -13.41
N ARG A 377 6.46 -10.19 -12.24
CA ARG A 377 5.72 -9.89 -11.00
C ARG A 377 6.67 -9.36 -9.95
N MET A 378 6.25 -8.40 -9.12
CA MET A 378 7.13 -7.79 -8.12
C MET A 378 6.65 -8.08 -6.70
N LYS A 379 7.56 -8.48 -5.82
CA LYS A 379 7.34 -8.59 -4.37
C LYS A 379 8.16 -7.55 -3.63
N SER A 380 7.72 -7.13 -2.44
CA SER A 380 8.39 -6.09 -1.67
C SER A 380 8.65 -6.52 -0.24
N LYS A 381 9.75 -6.04 0.36
CA LYS A 381 10.08 -6.25 1.77
C LYS A 381 10.81 -5.04 2.32
N ASP A 382 10.39 -4.55 3.48
CA ASP A 382 11.12 -3.47 4.16
C ASP A 382 12.54 -3.94 4.49
N HIS A 383 13.52 -3.11 4.13
CA HIS A 383 14.93 -3.40 4.34
C HIS A 383 15.68 -2.16 4.81
N LYS A 384 16.31 -2.27 5.98
CA LYS A 384 17.15 -1.21 6.51
C LYS A 384 18.58 -1.35 6.02
N TYR A 385 18.97 -0.46 5.12
CA TYR A 385 20.34 -0.34 4.63
C TYR A 385 21.19 0.45 5.63
N GLN A 386 22.45 0.06 5.82
CA GLN A 386 23.39 0.85 6.61
C GLN A 386 24.04 1.94 5.74
N LEU A 387 23.25 2.95 5.34
CA LEU A 387 23.69 4.03 4.45
C LEU A 387 23.81 5.41 5.12
N ALA A 388 23.23 5.64 6.30
CA ALA A 388 23.26 6.96 6.93
C ALA A 388 24.52 7.20 7.78
N GLY A 389 25.33 8.16 7.36
CA GLY A 389 26.17 8.95 8.27
C GLY A 389 25.29 9.92 9.08
N LYS A 390 25.77 10.32 10.28
CA LYS A 390 25.05 11.10 11.31
C LYS A 390 24.36 12.41 10.87
N ASN A 391 24.54 12.87 9.62
CA ASN A 391 24.12 14.19 9.15
C ASN A 391 23.04 14.20 8.03
N ARG A 392 22.45 13.06 7.64
CA ARG A 392 21.47 13.00 6.51
C ARG A 392 20.06 12.51 6.88
N GLY A 393 19.74 12.36 8.17
CA GLY A 393 18.47 11.80 8.62
C GLY A 393 18.32 10.30 8.32
N ASP A 394 17.29 9.66 8.87
CA ASP A 394 17.08 8.21 8.77
C ASP A 394 16.46 7.74 7.43
N ALA A 395 15.94 8.68 6.62
CA ALA A 395 15.22 8.38 5.38
C ALA A 395 16.01 7.56 4.35
N PRO A 396 17.31 7.80 4.08
CA PRO A 396 18.07 7.00 3.11
C PRO A 396 18.34 5.57 3.58
N SER A 397 18.24 5.30 4.90
CA SER A 397 18.49 3.98 5.47
C SER A 397 17.25 3.09 5.48
N ASN A 398 16.05 3.67 5.47
CA ASN A 398 14.78 2.93 5.40
C ASN A 398 14.31 2.86 3.94
N ALA A 399 14.34 1.66 3.36
CA ALA A 399 13.97 1.44 1.96
C ALA A 399 13.22 0.13 1.80
N LYS A 400 12.59 -0.07 0.65
CA LYS A 400 11.99 -1.35 0.27
C LYS A 400 12.91 -2.06 -0.70
N GLU A 401 13.16 -3.34 -0.41
CA GLU A 401 13.68 -4.26 -1.41
C GLU A 401 12.53 -4.71 -2.31
N ARG A 402 12.72 -4.63 -3.61
CA ARG A 402 11.86 -5.16 -4.67
C ARG A 402 12.49 -6.42 -5.23
N LEU A 403 11.69 -7.46 -5.40
CA LEU A 403 12.10 -8.68 -6.06
C LEU A 403 11.18 -8.91 -7.27
N PHE A 404 11.70 -8.70 -8.47
CA PHE A 404 11.00 -9.06 -9.69
C PHE A 404 11.20 -10.56 -9.94
N VAL A 405 10.11 -11.28 -10.12
CA VAL A 405 10.10 -12.68 -10.54
C VAL A 405 9.60 -12.70 -11.97
N CYS A 406 10.43 -13.14 -12.89
CA CYS A 406 10.12 -13.13 -14.32
C CYS A 406 10.16 -14.53 -14.89
N ALA A 407 9.32 -14.80 -15.88
CA ALA A 407 9.25 -16.07 -16.59
C ALA A 407 8.85 -15.82 -18.05
N ASP A 408 9.14 -16.78 -18.93
CA ASP A 408 8.61 -16.76 -20.30
C ASP A 408 7.08 -16.69 -20.29
N GLU A 409 6.50 -16.06 -21.31
CA GLU A 409 5.06 -16.11 -21.57
C GLU A 409 4.63 -17.58 -21.81
N ALA A 410 4.25 -18.27 -20.74
CA ALA A 410 3.74 -19.63 -20.82
C ALA A 410 2.29 -19.61 -21.33
N GLY A 411 2.00 -20.41 -22.37
CA GLY A 411 0.64 -20.64 -22.85
C GLY A 411 -0.30 -21.09 -21.72
N GLU A 412 -1.54 -20.61 -21.81
CA GLU A 412 -2.76 -20.66 -20.96
C GLU A 412 -2.89 -21.57 -19.70
N ASP A 413 -2.00 -22.52 -19.43
CA ASP A 413 -2.17 -23.58 -18.42
C ASP A 413 -1.41 -23.39 -17.10
N ASP A 414 -0.45 -22.44 -16.97
CA ASP A 414 0.39 -22.31 -15.75
C ASP A 414 0.16 -21.01 -14.92
N ALA A 415 -0.90 -20.26 -15.22
CA ALA A 415 -1.30 -19.03 -14.52
C ALA A 415 -1.88 -19.26 -13.09
N GLY A 416 -1.36 -20.24 -12.35
CA GLY A 416 -1.92 -20.76 -11.09
C GLY A 416 -1.40 -20.16 -9.78
N LEU A 417 -0.46 -19.21 -9.81
CA LEU A 417 0.31 -18.78 -8.62
C LEU A 417 0.02 -17.34 -8.12
N SER A 418 -1.04 -16.67 -8.59
CA SER A 418 -1.21 -15.21 -8.41
C SER A 418 -2.53 -14.78 -7.73
N ALA A 419 -2.64 -14.87 -6.41
CA ALA A 419 -3.44 -13.88 -5.65
C ALA A 419 -2.91 -13.66 -4.24
N VAL A 420 -1.67 -13.14 -4.13
CA VAL A 420 -1.21 -12.54 -2.88
C VAL A 420 -0.96 -11.06 -3.15
N ALA A 421 -2.03 -10.29 -3.12
CA ALA A 421 -1.96 -8.83 -3.03
C ALA A 421 -3.08 -8.36 -2.08
N ASN A 422 -2.65 -7.64 -1.05
CA ASN A 422 -3.40 -6.57 -0.37
C ASN A 422 -4.35 -6.99 0.75
N MET A 423 -3.77 -7.27 1.92
CA MET A 423 -4.49 -7.06 3.19
C MET A 423 -3.87 -5.90 4.03
N GLU A 424 -2.82 -5.23 3.52
CA GLU A 424 -2.20 -4.05 4.14
C GLU A 424 -3.15 -2.84 4.07
N ASP A 425 -3.94 -2.75 3.00
CA ASP A 425 -4.85 -1.63 2.79
C ASP A 425 -5.98 -1.57 3.85
N VAL A 426 -6.50 -2.69 4.36
CA VAL A 426 -7.67 -2.65 5.26
C VAL A 426 -7.32 -2.10 6.66
N ALA A 427 -6.06 -2.20 7.09
CA ALA A 427 -5.64 -1.70 8.39
C ALA A 427 -5.24 -0.22 8.37
N GLU A 428 -4.75 0.30 7.25
CA GLU A 428 -4.50 1.74 7.05
C GLU A 428 -5.76 2.49 6.57
N LEU A 429 -6.65 1.86 5.78
CA LEU A 429 -7.96 2.42 5.38
C LEU A 429 -8.93 2.62 6.56
N SER A 430 -8.65 2.06 7.73
CA SER A 430 -9.44 2.29 8.95
C SER A 430 -8.99 3.52 9.75
N LEU A 431 -7.88 4.17 9.37
CA LEU A 431 -7.29 5.27 10.15
C LEU A 431 -7.38 6.64 9.46
N ASP A 432 -7.58 6.70 8.15
CA ASP A 432 -7.76 7.97 7.43
C ASP A 432 -9.24 8.25 7.12
N THR A 433 -9.77 9.24 7.83
CA THR A 433 -11.20 9.56 7.89
C THR A 433 -11.76 10.40 6.74
N ASP A 434 -10.96 10.72 5.71
CA ASP A 434 -11.37 11.68 4.66
C ASP A 434 -11.27 11.14 3.22
N PHE A 435 -11.55 9.85 3.00
CA PHE A 435 -11.74 9.31 1.64
C PHE A 435 -13.13 9.65 1.10
N ASP A 436 -13.24 10.48 0.06
CA ASP A 436 -14.50 10.81 -0.58
C ASP A 436 -14.99 9.64 -1.46
N LEU A 437 -16.08 8.99 -1.02
CA LEU A 437 -16.64 7.78 -1.66
C LEU A 437 -17.69 8.09 -2.74
N ASP A 438 -17.87 9.34 -3.14
CA ASP A 438 -18.68 9.68 -4.32
C ASP A 438 -18.03 9.16 -5.62
N VAL A 439 -16.74 8.84 -5.60
CA VAL A 439 -16.07 8.08 -6.68
C VAL A 439 -16.52 6.61 -6.71
N MET A 440 -16.88 6.01 -5.56
CA MET A 440 -17.32 4.62 -5.47
C MET A 440 -18.77 4.40 -5.92
N SER A 441 -19.65 5.39 -5.74
CA SER A 441 -21.01 5.33 -6.31
C SER A 441 -20.99 5.45 -7.83
N ALA A 442 -20.06 6.25 -8.39
CA ALA A 442 -19.80 6.31 -9.83
C ALA A 442 -19.12 5.02 -10.37
N ILE A 443 -18.34 4.33 -9.53
CA ILE A 443 -17.64 3.08 -9.85
C ILE A 443 -18.51 1.83 -9.69
N ALA A 444 -19.56 1.84 -8.85
CA ALA A 444 -20.46 0.71 -8.65
C ALA A 444 -21.11 0.20 -9.96
N GLY A 445 -21.15 1.04 -11.01
CA GLY A 445 -21.56 0.64 -12.36
C GLY A 445 -20.46 0.08 -13.27
N LYS A 446 -19.15 0.17 -12.96
CA LYS A 446 -18.06 0.03 -13.97
C LYS A 446 -16.69 -0.54 -13.51
N THR A 447 -16.53 -1.14 -12.32
CA THR A 447 -15.43 -2.08 -11.99
C THR A 447 -15.92 -3.53 -12.03
N ASP A 448 -15.05 -4.54 -12.21
CA ASP A 448 -15.49 -5.95 -12.19
C ASP A 448 -15.69 -6.49 -10.76
N ASN A 449 -14.92 -6.02 -9.78
CA ASN A 449 -15.05 -6.40 -8.37
C ASN A 449 -15.53 -5.21 -7.52
N VAL A 450 -16.81 -5.22 -7.14
CA VAL A 450 -17.40 -4.21 -6.24
C VAL A 450 -17.33 -4.72 -4.80
N LEU A 451 -16.80 -3.89 -3.88
CA LEU A 451 -16.82 -4.18 -2.45
C LEU A 451 -18.15 -3.70 -1.86
N VAL A 452 -18.98 -4.65 -1.41
CA VAL A 452 -20.26 -4.35 -0.73
C VAL A 452 -20.01 -3.94 0.71
N THR A 453 -19.24 -4.74 1.44
CA THR A 453 -18.87 -4.43 2.83
C THR A 453 -17.60 -5.18 3.23
N GLY A 454 -16.69 -4.50 3.93
CA GLY A 454 -15.54 -5.13 4.57
C GLY A 454 -15.99 -5.94 5.81
N TYR A 455 -16.38 -7.19 5.61
CA TYR A 455 -16.73 -8.15 6.67
C TYR A 455 -15.49 -9.02 7.00
N ILE A 456 -15.40 -9.57 8.21
CA ILE A 456 -14.29 -10.49 8.53
C ILE A 456 -14.38 -11.74 7.65
N GLY A 457 -13.24 -12.16 7.07
CA GLY A 457 -13.20 -13.26 6.11
C GLY A 457 -13.72 -12.91 4.72
N ASN A 458 -13.87 -11.60 4.38
CA ASN A 458 -14.35 -11.20 3.06
C ASN A 458 -13.52 -11.83 1.93
N LYS A 459 -14.22 -12.28 0.89
CA LYS A 459 -13.62 -12.97 -0.26
C LYS A 459 -13.27 -12.05 -1.41
N HIS A 460 -13.45 -10.73 -1.24
CA HIS A 460 -13.35 -9.73 -2.30
C HIS A 460 -12.06 -9.88 -3.14
N PHE A 461 -10.93 -10.10 -2.48
CA PHE A 461 -9.62 -10.23 -3.13
C PHE A 461 -9.42 -11.52 -3.93
N VAL A 462 -10.22 -12.56 -3.65
CA VAL A 462 -10.17 -13.85 -4.37
C VAL A 462 -11.39 -14.06 -5.29
N MET A 463 -12.20 -13.02 -5.55
CA MET A 463 -13.42 -13.17 -6.35
C MET A 463 -13.17 -13.73 -7.74
N ASN A 464 -12.18 -13.18 -8.46
CA ASN A 464 -11.83 -13.65 -9.80
C ASN A 464 -11.38 -15.12 -9.80
N TRP A 465 -10.72 -15.56 -8.72
CA TRP A 465 -10.30 -16.95 -8.57
C TRP A 465 -11.48 -17.88 -8.28
N ILE A 466 -12.44 -17.46 -7.46
CA ILE A 466 -13.69 -18.20 -7.25
C ILE A 466 -14.48 -18.29 -8.56
N ASP A 467 -14.62 -17.17 -9.29
CA ASP A 467 -15.32 -17.10 -10.58
C ASP A 467 -14.68 -17.99 -11.66
N LYS A 468 -13.35 -18.02 -11.76
CA LYS A 468 -12.63 -18.90 -12.69
C LYS A 468 -12.97 -20.38 -12.48
N ASN A 469 -13.30 -20.76 -11.25
CA ASN A 469 -13.64 -22.12 -10.86
C ASN A 469 -15.17 -22.34 -10.72
N PHE A 470 -15.97 -21.32 -11.02
CA PHE A 470 -17.43 -21.39 -10.98
C PHE A 470 -17.97 -22.11 -12.23
N PRO A 471 -19.02 -22.95 -12.11
CA PRO A 471 -19.63 -23.61 -13.26
C PRO A 471 -20.13 -22.60 -14.31
N LYS A 472 -19.59 -22.65 -15.54
CA LYS A 472 -19.86 -21.66 -16.60
C LYS A 472 -21.31 -21.65 -17.09
N ASP A 473 -22.02 -22.76 -16.95
CA ASP A 473 -23.40 -22.97 -17.38
C ASP A 473 -24.44 -22.67 -16.29
N ALA A 474 -24.00 -22.36 -15.06
CA ALA A 474 -24.89 -22.04 -13.97
C ALA A 474 -25.59 -20.69 -14.16
N LYS A 475 -26.89 -20.67 -13.90
CA LYS A 475 -27.76 -19.48 -14.02
C LYS A 475 -28.24 -18.97 -12.66
N SER A 476 -28.00 -19.76 -11.61
CA SER A 476 -28.43 -19.44 -10.26
C SER A 476 -27.42 -19.86 -9.21
N LEU A 477 -27.26 -19.01 -8.18
CA LEU A 477 -26.36 -19.20 -7.05
C LEU A 477 -27.16 -19.10 -5.74
N PHE A 478 -26.91 -20.04 -4.82
CA PHE A 478 -27.27 -19.90 -3.42
C PHE A 478 -26.03 -19.64 -2.56
N ASP A 479 -25.90 -18.44 -2.01
CA ASP A 479 -24.85 -18.08 -1.05
C ASP A 479 -25.34 -18.42 0.37
N ALA A 480 -24.87 -19.56 0.89
CA ALA A 480 -25.39 -20.17 2.13
C ALA A 480 -25.02 -19.40 3.41
N PHE A 481 -23.91 -18.65 3.36
CA PHE A 481 -23.32 -17.90 4.47
C PHE A 481 -22.92 -16.52 3.96
N SER A 482 -23.91 -15.68 3.70
CA SER A 482 -23.71 -14.50 2.87
C SER A 482 -22.77 -13.45 3.48
N GLY A 483 -22.70 -13.35 4.82
CA GLY A 483 -21.77 -12.47 5.52
C GLY A 483 -21.81 -11.03 4.98
N GLY A 484 -20.76 -10.63 4.26
CA GLY A 484 -20.68 -9.30 3.64
C GLY A 484 -21.42 -9.14 2.31
N ALA A 485 -22.02 -10.19 1.77
CA ALA A 485 -22.69 -10.27 0.47
C ALA A 485 -21.80 -9.97 -0.76
N ASN A 486 -20.46 -9.99 -0.64
CA ASN A 486 -19.53 -9.72 -1.75
C ASN A 486 -19.66 -10.76 -2.88
N VAL A 487 -19.32 -12.03 -2.59
CA VAL A 487 -20.21 -13.20 -2.73
C VAL A 487 -21.32 -13.11 -3.79
N ALA A 488 -22.52 -13.16 -3.23
CA ALA A 488 -23.79 -12.90 -3.86
C ALA A 488 -23.81 -11.71 -4.84
N TYR A 489 -23.27 -10.55 -4.47
CA TYR A 489 -23.37 -9.33 -5.29
C TYR A 489 -22.57 -9.44 -6.59
N TYR A 490 -21.40 -10.08 -6.54
CA TYR A 490 -20.57 -10.33 -7.72
C TYR A 490 -21.34 -11.18 -8.75
N PHE A 491 -21.94 -12.29 -8.32
CA PHE A 491 -22.72 -13.15 -9.23
C PHE A 491 -24.06 -12.54 -9.65
N LYS A 492 -24.68 -11.68 -8.82
CA LYS A 492 -25.83 -10.86 -9.24
C LYS A 492 -25.45 -10.00 -10.44
N ARG A 493 -24.25 -9.40 -10.44
CA ARG A 493 -23.76 -8.53 -11.54
C ARG A 493 -23.46 -9.31 -12.81
N LYS A 494 -23.12 -10.59 -12.70
CA LYS A 494 -22.98 -11.50 -13.84
C LYS A 494 -24.33 -11.98 -14.39
N GLY A 495 -25.45 -11.50 -13.85
CA GLY A 495 -26.80 -11.79 -14.34
C GLY A 495 -27.41 -13.07 -13.77
N LEU A 496 -26.82 -13.67 -12.73
CA LEU A 496 -27.38 -14.87 -12.11
C LEU A 496 -28.55 -14.52 -11.20
N ARG A 497 -29.49 -15.47 -11.05
CA ARG A 497 -30.46 -15.43 -9.95
C ARG A 497 -29.76 -15.81 -8.65
N VAL A 498 -29.70 -14.88 -7.71
CA VAL A 498 -28.96 -15.05 -6.46
C VAL A 498 -29.92 -15.16 -5.28
N THR A 499 -29.79 -16.25 -4.54
CA THR A 499 -30.41 -16.42 -3.23
C THR A 499 -29.32 -16.37 -2.16
N THR A 500 -29.58 -15.75 -1.02
CA THR A 500 -28.62 -15.64 0.09
C THR A 500 -29.23 -16.10 1.40
N ASN A 501 -28.44 -16.64 2.30
CA ASN A 501 -28.82 -16.92 3.68
C ASN A 501 -27.76 -16.43 4.66
N ASP A 502 -28.17 -16.00 5.84
CA ASP A 502 -27.27 -15.84 6.99
C ASP A 502 -28.04 -16.01 8.31
N ILE A 503 -27.38 -16.54 9.34
CA ILE A 503 -27.97 -16.70 10.67
C ILE A 503 -28.03 -15.36 11.44
N MET A 504 -27.13 -14.44 11.11
CA MET A 504 -27.03 -13.10 11.69
C MET A 504 -27.91 -12.09 10.95
N ARG A 505 -28.51 -11.18 11.71
CA ARG A 505 -29.39 -10.12 11.18
C ARG A 505 -28.63 -9.05 10.42
N TYR A 506 -27.40 -8.73 10.81
CA TYR A 506 -26.65 -7.68 10.13
C TYR A 506 -26.29 -8.04 8.67
N PRO A 507 -25.65 -9.20 8.39
CA PRO A 507 -25.53 -9.75 7.05
C PRO A 507 -26.85 -9.82 6.27
N TYR A 508 -27.93 -10.25 6.93
CA TYR A 508 -29.25 -10.30 6.30
C TYR A 508 -29.74 -8.92 5.83
N HIS A 509 -29.61 -7.87 6.64
CA HIS A 509 -29.99 -6.52 6.20
C HIS A 509 -29.12 -6.02 5.05
N ILE A 510 -27.83 -6.38 5.00
CA ILE A 510 -26.97 -6.09 3.85
C ILE A 510 -27.50 -6.80 2.59
N ALA A 511 -27.75 -8.11 2.68
CA ALA A 511 -28.24 -8.90 1.55
C ALA A 511 -29.62 -8.43 1.07
N ARG A 512 -30.53 -8.10 1.99
CA ARG A 512 -31.81 -7.45 1.67
C ARG A 512 -31.60 -6.13 0.93
N ALA A 513 -30.68 -5.30 1.40
CA ALA A 513 -30.44 -3.96 0.84
C ALA A 513 -29.83 -3.95 -0.56
N VAL A 514 -28.96 -4.92 -0.92
CA VAL A 514 -28.24 -4.90 -2.22
C VAL A 514 -28.45 -6.12 -3.12
N ILE A 515 -28.88 -7.27 -2.57
CA ILE A 515 -29.12 -8.49 -3.35
C ILE A 515 -30.58 -8.62 -3.74
N GLU A 516 -31.48 -8.68 -2.76
CA GLU A 516 -32.92 -8.84 -3.01
C GLU A 516 -33.57 -7.54 -3.50
N ASN A 517 -33.06 -6.39 -3.05
CA ASN A 517 -33.50 -5.09 -3.53
C ASN A 517 -33.02 -4.82 -4.96
N ASN A 518 -33.96 -4.54 -5.86
CA ASN A 518 -33.67 -4.20 -7.25
C ASN A 518 -33.76 -2.69 -7.53
N THR A 519 -34.54 -1.92 -6.75
CA THR A 519 -34.92 -0.56 -7.16
C THR A 519 -35.07 0.46 -6.04
N GLU A 520 -35.34 0.04 -4.80
CA GLU A 520 -35.66 0.98 -3.73
C GLU A 520 -34.39 1.63 -3.17
N THR A 521 -34.37 2.95 -3.10
CA THR A 521 -33.30 3.73 -2.46
C THR A 521 -33.89 4.69 -1.42
N ILE A 522 -33.05 5.16 -0.50
CA ILE A 522 -33.43 6.22 0.46
C ILE A 522 -33.22 7.58 -0.22
N SER A 523 -34.26 8.43 -0.29
CA SER A 523 -34.13 9.80 -0.83
C SER A 523 -33.37 10.72 0.13
N ASP A 524 -32.92 11.88 -0.34
CA ASP A 524 -32.24 12.86 0.54
C ASP A 524 -33.19 13.37 1.65
N GLU A 525 -34.49 13.52 1.38
CA GLU A 525 -35.49 13.90 2.38
C GLU A 525 -35.66 12.81 3.45
N GLU A 526 -35.74 11.54 3.02
CA GLU A 526 -35.80 10.40 3.93
C GLU A 526 -34.52 10.26 4.75
N LEU A 527 -33.36 10.55 4.15
CA LEU A 527 -32.06 10.56 4.84
C LEU A 527 -31.99 11.68 5.88
N VAL A 528 -32.51 12.87 5.58
CA VAL A 528 -32.64 13.95 6.56
C VAL A 528 -33.52 13.49 7.72
N ALA A 529 -34.72 12.99 7.43
CA ALA A 529 -35.68 12.50 8.43
C ALA A 529 -35.11 11.36 9.31
N LEU A 530 -34.28 10.48 8.74
CA LEU A 530 -33.58 9.43 9.50
C LEU A 530 -32.66 10.02 10.57
N THR A 531 -31.97 11.12 10.26
CA THR A 531 -30.98 11.75 11.15
C THR A 531 -31.56 12.80 12.11
N GLU A 532 -32.86 13.08 12.03
CA GLU A 532 -33.53 14.00 12.94
C GLU A 532 -33.65 13.44 14.37
N LYS A 533 -33.65 14.35 15.35
CA LYS A 533 -33.92 14.00 16.73
C LYS A 533 -35.31 13.38 16.85
N ASN A 534 -35.42 12.29 17.59
CA ASN A 534 -36.69 11.63 17.86
C ASN A 534 -36.91 11.53 19.37
N SER A 535 -37.77 12.38 19.92
CA SER A 535 -38.12 12.40 21.35
C SER A 535 -38.82 11.12 21.82
N GLY A 536 -39.45 10.38 20.92
CA GLY A 536 -40.10 9.09 21.18
C GLY A 536 -39.18 7.87 21.05
N ALA A 537 -37.89 8.05 20.73
CA ALA A 537 -36.96 6.93 20.54
C ALA A 537 -36.62 6.19 21.84
N GLY A 538 -36.80 6.84 22.99
CA GLY A 538 -36.28 6.37 24.28
C GLY A 538 -34.75 6.43 24.34
N THR A 539 -34.17 5.80 25.36
CA THR A 539 -32.74 5.92 25.70
C THR A 539 -32.05 4.58 25.90
N PHE A 540 -32.64 3.47 25.46
CA PHE A 540 -32.15 2.13 25.74
C PHE A 540 -30.67 1.94 25.34
N ILE A 541 -30.27 2.33 24.14
CA ILE A 541 -28.90 2.14 23.66
C ILE A 541 -27.95 3.03 24.48
N ALA A 542 -28.34 4.29 24.71
CA ALA A 542 -27.57 5.20 25.55
C ALA A 542 -27.39 4.69 26.98
N ASP A 543 -28.45 4.25 27.65
CA ASP A 543 -28.42 3.82 29.05
C ASP A 543 -27.69 2.47 29.21
N THR A 544 -27.79 1.60 28.19
CA THR A 544 -27.19 0.27 28.24
C THR A 544 -25.71 0.28 27.88
N PHE A 545 -25.26 1.08 26.92
CA PHE A 545 -23.91 0.99 26.36
C PHE A 545 -23.02 2.22 26.63
N TYR A 546 -23.52 3.22 27.37
CA TYR A 546 -22.69 4.34 27.79
C TYR A 546 -21.53 3.86 28.65
N GLY A 547 -20.31 4.29 28.30
CA GLY A 547 -19.07 3.85 28.94
C GLY A 547 -18.43 2.60 28.32
N TYR A 548 -19.06 1.95 27.32
CA TYR A 548 -18.52 0.74 26.69
C TYR A 548 -17.88 1.01 25.33
N TYR A 549 -18.60 1.66 24.41
CA TYR A 549 -18.12 1.89 23.04
C TYR A 549 -18.21 3.38 22.71
N TYR A 550 -19.38 3.87 22.30
CA TYR A 550 -19.50 5.24 21.81
C TYR A 550 -19.76 6.28 22.92
N THR A 551 -19.62 7.56 22.55
CA THR A 551 -19.98 8.68 23.42
C THR A 551 -21.50 8.74 23.60
N LYS A 552 -21.98 9.32 24.72
CA LYS A 552 -23.42 9.43 24.98
C LYS A 552 -24.21 10.08 23.83
N PRO A 553 -23.72 11.18 23.20
CA PRO A 553 -24.42 11.77 22.06
C PRO A 553 -24.55 10.84 20.84
N ILE A 554 -23.53 10.01 20.57
CA ILE A 554 -23.60 9.01 19.48
C ILE A 554 -24.64 7.93 19.83
N LEU A 555 -24.64 7.43 21.07
CA LEU A 555 -25.61 6.41 21.46
C LEU A 555 -27.06 6.92 21.42
N GLN A 556 -27.29 8.19 21.81
CA GLN A 556 -28.59 8.85 21.67
C GLN A 556 -28.98 9.06 20.21
N PHE A 557 -28.02 9.41 19.35
CA PHE A 557 -28.23 9.43 17.91
C PHE A 557 -28.64 8.05 17.38
N MET A 558 -27.99 6.97 17.84
CA MET A 558 -28.35 5.61 17.45
C MET A 558 -29.76 5.20 17.91
N ASP A 559 -30.19 5.57 19.12
CA ASP A 559 -31.58 5.37 19.58
C ASP A 559 -32.56 6.06 18.61
N ALA A 560 -32.27 7.31 18.24
CA ALA A 560 -33.11 8.10 17.32
C ALA A 560 -33.15 7.51 15.91
N VAL A 561 -32.00 7.23 15.30
CA VAL A 561 -31.91 6.68 13.93
C VAL A 561 -32.55 5.31 13.85
N TRP A 562 -32.29 4.42 14.81
CA TRP A 562 -32.90 3.09 14.81
C TRP A 562 -34.43 3.17 14.86
N SER A 563 -34.96 4.07 15.71
CA SER A 563 -36.40 4.31 15.85
C SER A 563 -37.01 4.96 14.60
N ASN A 564 -36.29 5.89 13.96
CA ASN A 564 -36.70 6.49 12.70
C ASN A 564 -36.70 5.46 11.56
N ALA A 565 -35.71 4.58 11.50
CA ALA A 565 -35.64 3.50 10.52
C ALA A 565 -36.82 2.53 10.62
N GLN A 566 -37.41 2.33 11.79
CA GLN A 566 -38.62 1.50 11.94
C GLN A 566 -39.85 2.07 11.22
N LYS A 567 -39.86 3.38 10.92
CA LYS A 567 -40.95 4.03 10.17
C LYS A 567 -40.86 3.73 8.66
N LEU A 568 -39.67 3.35 8.17
CA LEU A 568 -39.48 2.90 6.79
C LEU A 568 -40.02 1.48 6.60
N LYS A 569 -40.49 1.20 5.38
CA LYS A 569 -40.98 -0.13 4.97
C LYS A 569 -40.03 -0.75 3.95
N GLY A 570 -40.11 -2.06 3.80
CA GLY A 570 -39.37 -2.79 2.75
C GLY A 570 -37.86 -2.56 2.80
N TYR A 571 -37.24 -2.45 1.63
CA TYR A 571 -35.78 -2.37 1.51
C TYR A 571 -35.20 -1.06 2.04
N LYS A 572 -35.96 0.04 2.07
CA LYS A 572 -35.48 1.30 2.66
C LYS A 572 -35.09 1.16 4.13
N LYS A 573 -35.85 0.36 4.88
CA LYS A 573 -35.50 0.01 6.27
C LYS A 573 -34.19 -0.78 6.32
N ASP A 574 -34.05 -1.77 5.43
CA ASP A 574 -32.86 -2.61 5.34
C ASP A 574 -31.60 -1.77 4.98
N ILE A 575 -31.70 -0.82 4.05
CA ILE A 575 -30.63 0.12 3.70
C ILE A 575 -30.23 0.95 4.93
N ALA A 576 -31.19 1.52 5.66
CA ALA A 576 -30.91 2.33 6.84
C ALA A 576 -30.20 1.53 7.94
N LEU A 577 -30.66 0.31 8.21
CA LEU A 577 -30.06 -0.57 9.22
C LEU A 577 -28.68 -1.09 8.79
N ALA A 578 -28.51 -1.47 7.52
CA ALA A 578 -27.23 -1.89 6.97
C ALA A 578 -26.19 -0.75 7.01
N ALA A 579 -26.59 0.49 6.67
CA ALA A 579 -25.74 1.66 6.77
C ALA A 579 -25.37 1.98 8.22
N LEU A 580 -26.32 1.87 9.16
CA LEU A 580 -26.06 2.10 10.59
C LEU A 580 -25.06 1.06 11.13
N GLY A 581 -25.26 -0.22 10.82
CA GLY A 581 -24.33 -1.28 11.20
C GLY A 581 -22.95 -1.09 10.57
N HIS A 582 -22.90 -0.66 9.30
CA HIS A 582 -21.63 -0.36 8.62
C HIS A 582 -20.91 0.82 9.28
N THR A 583 -21.63 1.86 9.67
CA THR A 583 -21.08 3.02 10.39
C THR A 583 -20.45 2.60 11.72
N CYS A 584 -21.18 1.82 12.52
CA CYS A 584 -20.66 1.27 13.78
C CYS A 584 -19.45 0.38 13.56
N LYS A 585 -19.46 -0.48 12.55
CA LYS A 585 -18.33 -1.35 12.22
C LYS A 585 -17.10 -0.56 11.77
N ALA A 586 -17.26 0.38 10.84
CA ALA A 586 -16.17 1.18 10.30
C ALA A 586 -15.51 2.05 11.38
N LYS A 587 -16.27 2.44 12.41
CA LYS A 587 -15.74 3.15 13.58
C LYS A 587 -15.32 2.22 14.71
N ALA A 588 -15.34 0.90 14.55
CA ALA A 588 -14.88 -0.05 15.56
C ALA A 588 -13.39 -0.37 15.42
N VAL A 589 -12.74 -0.66 16.55
CA VAL A 589 -11.33 -1.09 16.55
C VAL A 589 -11.19 -2.41 15.78
N PHE A 590 -10.39 -2.41 14.71
CA PHE A 590 -10.26 -3.54 13.77
C PHE A 590 -11.60 -4.00 13.16
N GLY A 591 -12.62 -3.14 13.16
CA GLY A 591 -13.96 -3.51 12.70
C GLY A 591 -14.74 -4.43 13.66
N MET A 592 -14.29 -4.61 14.91
CA MET A 592 -14.84 -5.59 15.85
C MET A 592 -15.10 -4.97 17.23
N PHE A 593 -16.00 -5.57 18.00
CA PHE A 593 -16.38 -5.11 19.34
C PHE A 593 -15.73 -5.94 20.46
N ASN A 594 -14.55 -6.50 20.20
CA ASN A 594 -13.78 -7.26 21.19
C ASN A 594 -13.16 -6.40 22.30
N ARG A 595 -13.06 -5.08 22.07
CA ARG A 595 -12.47 -4.13 23.02
C ARG A 595 -13.50 -3.07 23.37
N SER A 596 -13.60 -2.79 24.67
CA SER A 596 -14.44 -1.73 25.22
C SER A 596 -13.62 -0.74 26.03
N LYS A 597 -14.21 0.42 26.30
CA LYS A 597 -13.68 1.46 27.18
C LYS A 597 -13.55 1.00 28.64
N MET A 598 -14.34 0.02 29.08
CA MET A 598 -14.30 -0.52 30.44
C MET A 598 -13.00 -1.28 30.75
N ASN A 599 -12.40 -1.92 29.73
CA ASN A 599 -11.15 -2.66 29.88
C ASN A 599 -9.90 -1.86 29.43
N ARG A 600 -10.03 -0.54 29.26
CA ARG A 600 -8.94 0.28 28.75
C ARG A 600 -7.96 0.63 29.87
N THR A 601 -6.69 0.25 29.69
CA THR A 601 -5.61 0.54 30.65
C THR A 601 -4.94 1.90 30.43
N ARG A 602 -5.05 2.49 29.23
CA ARG A 602 -4.45 3.78 28.85
C ARG A 602 -5.48 4.91 28.82
N LYS A 603 -5.04 6.17 28.97
CA LYS A 603 -5.92 7.33 28.76
C LYS A 603 -6.20 7.52 27.26
N ILE A 604 -7.33 8.15 26.92
CA ILE A 604 -7.71 8.40 25.52
C ILE A 604 -6.66 9.28 24.81
N SER A 605 -6.09 10.26 25.50
CA SER A 605 -5.04 11.15 25.00
C SER A 605 -3.72 10.44 24.68
N GLU A 606 -3.52 9.24 25.22
CA GLU A 606 -2.31 8.42 25.05
C GLU A 606 -2.51 7.32 23.98
N LEU A 607 -3.68 7.27 23.35
CA LEU A 607 -3.95 6.38 22.23
C LEU A 607 -3.33 6.95 20.95
N ASP A 608 -2.79 6.09 20.09
CA ASP A 608 -2.35 6.50 18.75
C ASP A 608 -3.52 7.15 17.99
N LYS A 609 -3.23 8.12 17.12
CA LYS A 609 -4.23 8.99 16.46
C LYS A 609 -5.42 8.21 15.89
N GLY A 610 -5.19 7.10 15.21
CA GLY A 610 -6.27 6.30 14.61
C GLY A 610 -7.16 5.53 15.60
N TYR A 611 -6.72 5.29 16.85
CA TYR A 611 -7.61 4.76 17.89
C TYR A 611 -8.46 5.86 18.54
N GLN A 612 -8.03 7.13 18.46
CA GLN A 612 -8.80 8.26 19.01
C GLN A 612 -10.11 8.48 18.24
N SER A 613 -10.12 8.18 16.94
CA SER A 613 -11.28 8.21 16.03
C SER A 613 -12.04 6.87 15.94
N SER A 614 -11.86 5.97 16.92
CA SER A 614 -12.51 4.64 16.95
C SER A 614 -13.52 4.48 18.11
N SER A 615 -14.14 3.31 18.22
CA SER A 615 -15.15 2.95 19.22
C SER A 615 -14.63 2.92 20.64
N ILE A 616 -13.31 3.03 20.87
CA ILE A 616 -12.72 3.19 22.20
C ILE A 616 -12.23 4.62 22.49
N GLY A 617 -12.28 5.48 21.47
CA GLY A 617 -11.95 6.89 21.52
C GLY A 617 -13.18 7.79 21.69
N ASN A 618 -13.06 9.07 21.32
CA ASN A 618 -14.10 10.08 21.50
C ASN A 618 -14.46 10.73 20.16
N ILE A 619 -15.06 9.93 19.27
CA ILE A 619 -15.52 10.39 17.96
C ILE A 619 -16.53 11.54 18.14
N PRO A 620 -16.35 12.68 17.44
CA PRO A 620 -17.37 13.72 17.36
C PRO A 620 -18.66 13.19 16.73
N VAL A 621 -19.82 13.52 17.32
CA VAL A 621 -21.12 13.04 16.80
C VAL A 621 -21.37 13.47 15.35
N GLY A 622 -20.91 14.66 14.95
CA GLY A 622 -21.02 15.14 13.57
C GLY A 622 -20.25 14.28 12.55
N GLU A 623 -19.07 13.78 12.93
CA GLU A 623 -18.28 12.85 12.10
C GLU A 623 -19.01 11.51 11.95
N PHE A 624 -19.60 11.00 13.03
CA PHE A 624 -20.39 9.78 13.01
C PHE A 624 -21.64 9.90 12.12
N ILE A 625 -22.37 11.02 12.21
CA ILE A 625 -23.52 11.33 11.36
C ILE A 625 -23.11 11.42 9.89
N THR A 626 -21.98 12.06 9.62
CA THR A 626 -21.44 12.20 8.26
C THR A 626 -21.11 10.83 7.67
N ALA A 627 -20.46 9.97 8.44
CA ALA A 627 -20.20 8.59 8.05
C ALA A 627 -21.50 7.80 7.78
N TYR A 628 -22.54 7.95 8.62
CA TYR A 628 -23.83 7.32 8.38
C TYR A 628 -24.47 7.75 7.06
N LYS A 629 -24.54 9.06 6.79
CA LYS A 629 -25.07 9.60 5.52
C LYS A 629 -24.30 9.09 4.32
N LYS A 630 -22.98 9.05 4.43
CA LYS A 630 -22.08 8.50 3.41
C LYS A 630 -22.40 7.02 3.13
N TYR A 631 -22.57 6.18 4.15
CA TYR A 631 -22.88 4.76 3.96
C TYR A 631 -24.28 4.51 3.41
N VAL A 632 -25.28 5.35 3.73
CA VAL A 632 -26.60 5.27 3.06
C VAL A 632 -26.46 5.51 1.55
N ARG A 633 -25.73 6.56 1.16
CA ARG A 633 -25.51 6.88 -0.27
C ARG A 633 -24.73 5.80 -1.00
N GLN A 634 -23.73 5.20 -0.35
CA GLN A 634 -23.00 4.07 -0.90
C GLN A 634 -23.90 2.87 -1.15
N ILE A 635 -24.72 2.49 -0.17
CA ILE A 635 -25.64 1.35 -0.34
C ILE A 635 -26.67 1.67 -1.42
N ASN A 636 -27.22 2.89 -1.48
CA ASN A 636 -28.09 3.32 -2.59
C ASN A 636 -27.40 3.11 -3.95
N GLY A 637 -26.12 3.46 -4.07
CA GLY A 637 -25.34 3.27 -5.31
C GLY A 637 -25.06 1.81 -5.69
N LEU A 638 -25.26 0.88 -4.75
CA LEU A 638 -25.16 -0.55 -5.00
C LEU A 638 -26.50 -1.17 -5.43
N VAL A 639 -27.62 -0.46 -5.30
CA VAL A 639 -28.94 -0.99 -5.69
C VAL A 639 -29.09 -0.95 -7.20
N TYR A 640 -29.33 -2.11 -7.80
CA TYR A 640 -29.71 -2.22 -9.20
C TYR A 640 -30.48 -3.52 -9.45
N ASP A 641 -31.24 -3.51 -10.54
CA ASP A 641 -31.99 -4.66 -11.04
C ASP A 641 -31.13 -5.44 -12.06
N ASN A 642 -30.98 -6.74 -11.84
CA ASN A 642 -30.31 -7.63 -12.79
C ASN A 642 -31.30 -8.47 -13.62
N GLY A 643 -32.61 -8.18 -13.53
CA GLY A 643 -33.67 -8.90 -14.23
C GLY A 643 -33.99 -10.28 -13.64
N GLN A 644 -33.47 -10.60 -12.46
CA GLN A 644 -33.69 -11.89 -11.79
C GLN A 644 -34.45 -11.72 -10.47
N GLU A 645 -35.20 -12.76 -10.10
CA GLU A 645 -35.87 -12.84 -8.78
C GLU A 645 -34.85 -13.29 -7.72
N ASN A 646 -34.09 -12.33 -7.21
CA ASN A 646 -33.14 -12.54 -6.12
C ASN A 646 -33.88 -12.63 -4.77
N LYS A 647 -33.31 -13.28 -3.76
CA LYS A 647 -33.96 -13.45 -2.45
C LYS A 647 -32.97 -13.55 -1.28
N ALA A 648 -33.27 -12.91 -0.16
CA ALA A 648 -32.50 -13.04 1.07
C ALA A 648 -33.30 -13.77 2.17
N HIS A 649 -32.65 -14.74 2.82
CA HIS A 649 -33.16 -15.48 3.97
C HIS A 649 -32.35 -15.14 5.23
N ASN A 650 -33.00 -15.17 6.38
CA ASN A 650 -32.34 -15.08 7.69
C ASN A 650 -32.70 -16.29 8.53
N GLY A 651 -31.72 -17.16 8.79
CA GLY A 651 -31.97 -18.36 9.55
C GLY A 651 -30.83 -19.37 9.55
N ASP A 652 -31.09 -20.46 10.26
CA ASP A 652 -30.23 -21.65 10.27
C ASP A 652 -30.18 -22.26 8.86
N ILE A 653 -28.97 -22.43 8.34
CA ILE A 653 -28.74 -22.94 6.99
C ILE A 653 -29.39 -24.32 6.77
N LEU A 654 -29.41 -25.21 7.77
CA LEU A 654 -29.99 -26.54 7.64
C LEU A 654 -31.52 -26.50 7.50
N LYS A 655 -32.16 -25.43 7.97
CA LYS A 655 -33.60 -25.19 7.79
C LYS A 655 -33.91 -24.50 6.46
N THR A 656 -33.00 -23.66 5.97
CA THR A 656 -33.17 -22.93 4.70
C THR A 656 -32.88 -23.82 3.48
N LEU A 657 -31.91 -24.74 3.57
CA LEU A 657 -31.48 -25.61 2.45
C LEU A 657 -32.62 -26.36 1.72
N PRO A 658 -33.64 -26.93 2.41
CA PRO A 658 -34.75 -27.60 1.74
C PRO A 658 -35.64 -26.68 0.90
N GLU A 659 -35.65 -25.38 1.19
CA GLU A 659 -36.57 -24.40 0.59
C GLU A 659 -35.99 -23.73 -0.67
N VAL A 660 -34.67 -23.86 -0.90
CA VAL A 660 -33.96 -23.15 -1.97
C VAL A 660 -33.55 -24.13 -3.09
N LYS A 661 -33.71 -23.68 -4.34
CA LYS A 661 -33.22 -24.38 -5.54
C LYS A 661 -32.32 -23.46 -6.36
N ALA A 662 -31.07 -23.88 -6.55
CA ALA A 662 -30.11 -23.21 -7.43
C ALA A 662 -29.18 -24.22 -8.10
N ASP A 663 -28.49 -23.79 -9.15
CA ASP A 663 -27.53 -24.63 -9.88
C ASP A 663 -26.25 -24.87 -9.04
N VAL A 664 -25.87 -23.86 -8.26
CA VAL A 664 -24.68 -23.87 -7.41
C VAL A 664 -25.04 -23.41 -6.00
N ILE A 665 -24.60 -24.15 -4.99
CA ILE A 665 -24.49 -23.62 -3.63
C ILE A 665 -23.05 -23.23 -3.35
N TYR A 666 -22.85 -21.99 -2.92
CA TYR A 666 -21.57 -21.48 -2.43
C TYR A 666 -21.62 -21.41 -0.90
N CYS A 667 -20.55 -21.88 -0.27
CA CYS A 667 -20.40 -21.86 1.18
C CYS A 667 -19.08 -21.18 1.56
N ASP A 668 -19.17 -20.12 2.35
CA ASP A 668 -18.05 -19.52 3.09
C ASP A 668 -18.34 -19.62 4.60
N PRO A 669 -18.29 -20.84 5.15
CA PRO A 669 -18.74 -21.08 6.51
C PRO A 669 -17.76 -20.51 7.54
N PRO A 670 -18.21 -20.27 8.79
CA PRO A 670 -17.29 -20.07 9.90
C PRO A 670 -16.35 -21.28 10.04
N TYR A 671 -15.13 -21.06 10.54
CA TYR A 671 -14.16 -22.14 10.77
C TYR A 671 -13.32 -21.90 12.02
N ILE A 672 -12.83 -22.99 12.60
CA ILE A 672 -11.91 -22.98 13.74
C ILE A 672 -10.51 -23.28 13.23
N THR A 673 -9.54 -22.43 13.53
CA THR A 673 -8.14 -22.66 13.15
C THR A 673 -7.37 -23.36 14.26
N GLU A 674 -6.18 -23.87 13.95
CA GLU A 674 -5.23 -24.41 14.94
C GLU A 674 -4.81 -23.38 15.99
N PHE A 675 -4.91 -22.09 15.68
CA PHE A 675 -4.40 -21.00 16.52
C PHE A 675 -5.50 -20.10 17.13
N LEU A 676 -6.68 -20.03 16.51
CA LEU A 676 -7.79 -19.15 16.94
C LEU A 676 -9.15 -19.82 16.76
N ARG A 677 -10.07 -19.51 17.70
CA ARG A 677 -11.50 -19.81 17.59
C ARG A 677 -12.22 -18.54 17.13
N ASN A 678 -12.71 -18.53 15.90
CA ASN A 678 -13.47 -17.42 15.36
C ASN A 678 -14.93 -17.53 15.81
N ASP A 679 -15.45 -16.48 16.45
CA ASP A 679 -16.85 -16.37 16.88
C ASP A 679 -17.43 -15.05 16.35
N TYR A 680 -18.08 -15.13 15.19
CA TYR A 680 -18.50 -13.97 14.41
C TYR A 680 -19.57 -13.13 15.11
N GLU A 681 -20.58 -13.78 15.69
CA GLU A 681 -21.64 -13.11 16.44
C GLU A 681 -21.10 -12.48 17.73
N ASP A 682 -20.11 -13.08 18.40
CA ASP A 682 -19.45 -12.44 19.54
C ASP A 682 -18.59 -11.23 19.11
N TYR A 683 -17.90 -11.32 17.98
CA TYR A 683 -17.11 -10.22 17.42
C TYR A 683 -17.96 -9.02 16.99
N TYR A 684 -19.17 -9.29 16.48
CA TYR A 684 -20.12 -8.30 16.01
C TYR A 684 -21.30 -8.09 16.96
N HIS A 685 -21.26 -8.58 18.21
CA HIS A 685 -22.42 -8.60 19.11
C HIS A 685 -23.09 -7.22 19.23
N PHE A 686 -22.31 -6.14 19.21
CA PHE A 686 -22.88 -4.80 19.30
C PHE A 686 -23.72 -4.44 18.06
N VAL A 687 -23.20 -4.70 16.85
CA VAL A 687 -23.91 -4.43 15.59
C VAL A 687 -25.05 -5.41 15.39
N GLU A 688 -24.83 -6.69 15.69
CA GLU A 688 -25.85 -7.73 15.58
C GLU A 688 -27.00 -7.52 16.58
N GLY A 689 -26.69 -7.08 17.80
CA GLY A 689 -27.67 -6.63 18.78
C GLY A 689 -28.45 -5.41 18.30
N LEU A 690 -27.76 -4.42 17.74
CA LEU A 690 -28.36 -3.18 17.22
C LEU A 690 -29.44 -3.45 16.17
N MET A 691 -29.28 -4.44 15.30
CA MET A 691 -30.28 -4.74 14.25
C MET A 691 -31.68 -5.00 14.83
N THR A 692 -31.76 -5.61 16.02
CA THR A 692 -33.02 -5.90 16.72
C THR A 692 -33.21 -5.07 17.98
N ARG A 693 -32.40 -4.03 18.20
CA ARG A 693 -32.32 -3.31 19.49
C ARG A 693 -32.24 -4.27 20.70
N TRP A 694 -31.46 -5.33 20.54
CA TRP A 694 -31.27 -6.42 21.52
C TRP A 694 -32.57 -7.15 21.95
N GLU A 695 -33.65 -7.04 21.18
CA GLU A 695 -34.86 -7.81 21.42
C GLU A 695 -34.55 -9.32 21.42
N GLY A 696 -35.06 -10.03 22.44
CA GLY A 696 -34.85 -11.47 22.63
C GLY A 696 -33.44 -11.88 23.04
N LYS A 697 -32.54 -10.93 23.35
CA LYS A 697 -31.15 -11.21 23.74
C LYS A 697 -30.94 -10.84 25.21
N GLU A 698 -30.40 -11.77 26.00
CA GLU A 698 -29.94 -11.49 27.35
C GLU A 698 -28.58 -10.79 27.30
N ILE A 699 -28.54 -9.51 27.71
CA ILE A 699 -27.31 -8.74 27.78
C ILE A 699 -26.56 -9.14 29.05
N LEU A 700 -25.40 -9.74 28.88
CA LEU A 700 -24.56 -10.21 29.97
C LEU A 700 -23.86 -9.04 30.67
N ASP A 701 -23.69 -9.14 31.98
CA ASP A 701 -22.87 -8.21 32.76
C ASP A 701 -21.38 -8.53 32.58
N THR A 702 -20.87 -8.22 31.39
CA THR A 702 -19.46 -8.34 31.04
C THR A 702 -18.91 -6.97 30.69
N PRO A 703 -17.57 -6.79 30.69
CA PRO A 703 -16.97 -5.56 30.22
C PRO A 703 -17.28 -5.19 28.76
N ARG A 704 -17.94 -6.07 27.98
CA ARG A 704 -18.38 -5.82 26.60
C ARG A 704 -19.89 -5.65 26.47
N ARG A 705 -20.69 -6.04 27.47
CA ARG A 705 -22.16 -6.15 27.35
C ARG A 705 -22.59 -6.93 26.11
N ASN A 706 -21.93 -8.07 25.90
CA ASN A 706 -22.28 -9.02 24.85
C ASN A 706 -23.45 -9.92 25.27
N PHE A 707 -23.87 -10.81 24.37
CA PHE A 707 -24.90 -11.83 24.61
C PHE A 707 -24.39 -13.20 24.16
N ALA A 708 -25.09 -14.27 24.52
CA ALA A 708 -24.72 -15.62 24.14
C ALA A 708 -24.68 -15.79 22.61
N SER A 709 -23.53 -16.21 22.09
CA SER A 709 -23.31 -16.39 20.65
C SER A 709 -23.79 -17.75 20.15
N ARG A 710 -24.50 -17.75 19.03
CA ARG A 710 -24.91 -18.92 18.23
C ARG A 710 -23.82 -19.38 17.29
N THR A 711 -22.81 -18.54 17.01
CA THR A 711 -21.66 -18.88 16.15
C THR A 711 -20.46 -19.38 16.94
N LYS A 712 -20.67 -19.81 18.18
CA LYS A 712 -19.63 -20.36 19.05
C LYS A 712 -19.48 -21.87 18.84
N TYR A 713 -18.64 -22.25 17.90
CA TYR A 713 -18.43 -23.66 17.53
C TYR A 713 -17.30 -24.34 18.31
N THR A 714 -17.41 -25.67 18.46
CA THR A 714 -16.28 -26.56 18.82
C THR A 714 -15.80 -27.29 17.57
N LYS A 715 -14.69 -28.02 17.64
CA LYS A 715 -14.20 -28.80 16.49
C LYS A 715 -15.24 -29.84 16.05
N GLU A 716 -15.93 -30.43 17.01
CA GLU A 716 -16.98 -31.44 16.82
C GLU A 716 -18.22 -30.81 16.19
N SER A 717 -18.75 -29.72 16.76
CA SER A 717 -19.96 -29.08 16.20
C SER A 717 -19.71 -28.40 14.85
N MET A 718 -18.47 -27.95 14.58
CA MET A 718 -18.09 -27.46 13.25
C MET A 718 -18.05 -28.59 12.21
N ARG A 719 -17.50 -29.75 12.60
CA ARG A 719 -17.49 -30.94 11.74
C ARG A 719 -18.90 -31.41 11.41
N GLU A 720 -19.79 -31.43 12.40
CA GLU A 720 -21.20 -31.79 12.25
C GLU A 720 -21.92 -30.82 11.31
N LEU A 721 -21.81 -29.50 11.56
CA LEU A 721 -22.42 -28.47 10.72
C LEU A 721 -22.01 -28.61 9.25
N LEU A 722 -20.72 -28.73 8.97
CA LEU A 722 -20.21 -28.82 7.60
C LEU A 722 -20.60 -30.13 6.92
N GLY A 723 -20.54 -31.25 7.64
CA GLY A 723 -21.00 -32.55 7.15
C GLY A 723 -22.49 -32.54 6.79
N ASP A 724 -23.33 -31.97 7.65
CA ASP A 724 -24.77 -31.85 7.43
C ASP A 724 -25.09 -30.91 6.27
N VAL A 725 -24.41 -29.76 6.17
CA VAL A 725 -24.56 -28.83 5.04
C VAL A 725 -24.19 -29.52 3.73
N VAL A 726 -23.05 -30.23 3.66
CA VAL A 726 -22.63 -30.96 2.45
C VAL A 726 -23.66 -32.02 2.06
N THR A 727 -24.11 -32.82 3.04
CA THR A 727 -25.07 -33.92 2.83
C THR A 727 -26.43 -33.40 2.40
N ALA A 728 -26.95 -32.35 3.05
CA ALA A 728 -28.23 -31.74 2.71
C ALA A 728 -28.16 -31.02 1.36
N SER A 729 -27.04 -30.35 1.06
CA SER A 729 -26.82 -29.68 -0.22
C SER A 729 -26.87 -30.66 -1.39
N ALA A 730 -26.30 -31.85 -1.21
CA ALA A 730 -26.34 -32.89 -2.23
C ALA A 730 -27.74 -33.46 -2.50
N LYS A 731 -28.82 -32.98 -1.87
CA LYS A 731 -30.19 -33.32 -2.29
C LYS A 731 -30.69 -32.37 -3.37
N ASN A 732 -30.40 -31.08 -3.24
CA ASN A 732 -31.04 -30.01 -4.01
C ASN A 732 -30.11 -29.30 -5.00
N PHE A 733 -28.78 -29.41 -4.83
CA PHE A 733 -27.80 -28.67 -5.63
C PHE A 733 -26.97 -29.62 -6.49
N PRO A 734 -26.88 -29.38 -7.82
CA PRO A 734 -25.99 -30.13 -8.70
C PRO A 734 -24.50 -29.87 -8.42
N HIS A 735 -24.17 -28.66 -7.98
CA HIS A 735 -22.81 -28.21 -7.68
C HIS A 735 -22.69 -27.61 -6.28
N ILE A 736 -21.58 -27.89 -5.60
CA ILE A 736 -21.18 -27.23 -4.35
C ILE A 736 -19.79 -26.62 -4.48
N LEU A 737 -19.65 -25.37 -4.04
CA LEU A 737 -18.36 -24.69 -3.89
C LEU A 737 -18.20 -24.31 -2.41
N ILE A 738 -17.14 -24.78 -1.75
CA ILE A 738 -16.83 -24.41 -0.36
C ILE A 738 -15.49 -23.69 -0.32
N SER A 739 -15.53 -22.40 0.02
CA SER A 739 -14.35 -21.60 0.29
C SER A 739 -13.93 -21.80 1.73
N TYR A 740 -12.65 -22.10 1.95
CA TYR A 740 -12.16 -22.56 3.25
C TYR A 740 -10.69 -22.19 3.45
N ARG A 741 -10.21 -22.22 4.70
CA ARG A 741 -8.81 -21.91 5.03
C ARG A 741 -8.01 -23.17 5.35
N ASP A 742 -6.73 -23.17 5.01
CA ASP A 742 -5.78 -24.15 5.55
C ASP A 742 -5.61 -24.04 7.08
N LYS A 743 -5.08 -25.11 7.69
CA LYS A 743 -4.87 -25.23 9.15
C LYS A 743 -6.13 -24.95 9.97
N ALA A 744 -7.29 -25.30 9.40
CA ALA A 744 -8.59 -25.24 10.03
C ALA A 744 -9.15 -26.64 10.32
N PHE A 745 -10.17 -26.67 11.18
CA PHE A 745 -10.93 -27.85 11.55
C PHE A 745 -12.38 -27.70 11.05
N PRO A 746 -12.90 -28.67 10.27
CA PRO A 746 -12.25 -29.91 9.83
C PRO A 746 -11.04 -29.68 8.92
N THR A 747 -10.08 -30.59 8.99
CA THR A 747 -8.87 -30.55 8.15
C THR A 747 -9.23 -30.66 6.68
N GLU A 748 -8.32 -30.22 5.80
CA GLU A 748 -8.51 -30.33 4.35
C GLU A 748 -8.89 -31.76 3.91
N ARG A 749 -8.24 -32.76 4.51
CA ARG A 749 -8.54 -34.18 4.27
C ARG A 749 -9.96 -34.54 4.65
N GLU A 750 -10.40 -34.16 5.86
CA GLU A 750 -11.76 -34.43 6.34
C GLU A 750 -12.81 -33.71 5.49
N MET A 751 -12.56 -32.45 5.10
CA MET A 751 -13.43 -31.72 4.18
C MET A 751 -13.54 -32.41 2.82
N ARG A 752 -12.41 -32.88 2.26
CA ARG A 752 -12.40 -33.64 1.02
C ARG A 752 -13.19 -34.94 1.14
N GLU A 753 -13.05 -35.67 2.23
CA GLU A 753 -13.80 -36.89 2.53
C GLU A 753 -15.30 -36.62 2.60
N MET A 754 -15.74 -35.56 3.30
CA MET A 754 -17.15 -35.18 3.40
C MET A 754 -17.75 -34.85 2.03
N VAL A 755 -17.07 -34.02 1.23
CA VAL A 755 -17.56 -33.61 -0.10
C VAL A 755 -17.59 -34.82 -1.03
N SER A 756 -16.57 -35.69 -1.00
CA SER A 756 -16.51 -36.91 -1.81
C SER A 756 -17.55 -37.96 -1.41
N GLY A 757 -18.02 -37.94 -0.16
CA GLY A 757 -19.12 -38.79 0.29
C GLY A 757 -20.48 -38.43 -0.30
N SER A 758 -20.65 -37.18 -0.77
CA SER A 758 -21.94 -36.66 -1.26
C SER A 758 -21.93 -36.25 -2.74
N TYR A 759 -20.76 -35.98 -3.32
CA TYR A 759 -20.57 -35.56 -4.71
C TYR A 759 -19.55 -36.47 -5.42
N SER A 760 -19.76 -36.74 -6.70
CA SER A 760 -19.02 -37.74 -7.48
C SER A 760 -17.73 -37.22 -8.12
N ASP A 761 -17.68 -35.95 -8.53
CA ASP A 761 -16.47 -35.29 -9.06
C ASP A 761 -16.05 -34.19 -8.08
N VAL A 762 -14.94 -34.40 -7.39
CA VAL A 762 -14.44 -33.48 -6.34
C VAL A 762 -13.05 -32.98 -6.68
N LYS A 763 -12.93 -31.65 -6.78
CA LYS A 763 -11.67 -30.93 -7.01
C LYS A 763 -11.39 -30.01 -5.84
N VAL A 764 -10.12 -29.85 -5.51
CA VAL A 764 -9.67 -28.88 -4.49
C VAL A 764 -8.65 -27.96 -5.14
N LYS A 765 -8.99 -26.68 -5.23
CA LYS A 765 -8.11 -25.62 -5.72
C LYS A 765 -7.49 -24.90 -4.53
N ARG A 766 -6.27 -24.38 -4.71
CA ARG A 766 -5.50 -23.66 -3.70
C ARG A 766 -5.08 -22.30 -4.22
N ILE A 767 -5.03 -21.32 -3.33
CA ILE A 767 -4.39 -20.04 -3.59
C ILE A 767 -3.77 -19.51 -2.30
N ALA A 768 -2.53 -19.04 -2.37
CA ALA A 768 -1.90 -18.42 -1.21
C ALA A 768 -2.60 -17.09 -0.92
N VAL A 769 -2.82 -16.77 0.35
CA VAL A 769 -3.44 -15.52 0.82
C VAL A 769 -2.71 -15.05 2.07
N GLU A 770 -2.47 -13.74 2.19
CA GLU A 770 -1.84 -13.14 3.36
C GLU A 770 -2.90 -12.45 4.23
N TYR A 771 -3.07 -12.93 5.47
CA TYR A 771 -4.00 -12.39 6.44
C TYR A 771 -3.30 -11.36 7.38
N ASN A 772 -3.35 -10.07 7.05
CA ASN A 772 -2.66 -8.98 7.78
C ASN A 772 -3.29 -8.56 9.13
N ILE A 773 -4.20 -9.37 9.68
CA ILE A 773 -4.78 -9.14 11.02
C ILE A 773 -3.75 -9.45 12.14
N VAL A 774 -2.68 -10.18 11.83
CA VAL A 774 -1.67 -10.63 12.80
C VAL A 774 -0.40 -9.76 12.74
N LYS A 775 -0.32 -8.73 13.60
CA LYS A 775 0.82 -7.78 13.66
C LYS A 775 2.14 -8.35 14.24
N LYS A 776 2.11 -9.54 14.84
CA LYS A 776 3.30 -10.26 15.33
C LYS A 776 3.14 -11.73 15.00
N GLU A 777 4.07 -12.27 14.21
CA GLU A 777 4.12 -13.69 13.90
C GLU A 777 4.30 -14.47 15.21
N SER A 778 3.30 -15.26 15.60
CA SER A 778 3.45 -16.22 16.69
C SER A 778 4.24 -17.42 16.19
N ALA A 779 4.94 -18.12 17.10
CA ALA A 779 5.64 -19.37 16.79
C ALA A 779 4.71 -20.46 16.18
N SER A 780 3.39 -20.27 16.27
CA SER A 780 2.33 -21.14 15.76
C SER A 780 1.81 -20.77 14.34
N GLY A 781 2.27 -19.67 13.72
CA GLY A 781 1.82 -19.22 12.39
C GLY A 781 0.45 -18.51 12.37
N GLY A 782 0.02 -18.03 11.19
CA GLY A 782 -1.31 -17.43 10.99
C GLY A 782 -1.39 -16.27 9.97
N LYS A 783 -0.26 -15.61 9.68
CA LYS A 783 -0.18 -14.50 8.71
C LYS A 783 -0.24 -14.98 7.26
N TYR A 784 0.51 -16.02 6.91
CA TYR A 784 0.41 -16.67 5.60
C TYR A 784 -0.58 -17.83 5.67
N ALA A 785 -1.48 -17.88 4.69
CA ALA A 785 -2.52 -18.89 4.58
C ALA A 785 -2.59 -19.43 3.17
N THR A 786 -3.24 -20.57 3.04
CA THR A 786 -3.71 -21.09 1.77
C THR A 786 -5.23 -21.12 1.82
N GLU A 787 -5.89 -20.36 0.96
CA GLU A 787 -7.32 -20.49 0.74
C GLU A 787 -7.55 -21.73 -0.15
N LEU A 788 -8.53 -22.53 0.26
CA LEU A 788 -8.95 -23.79 -0.35
C LEU A 788 -10.34 -23.58 -0.94
N LEU A 789 -10.54 -24.04 -2.18
CA LEU A 789 -11.86 -24.10 -2.80
C LEU A 789 -12.17 -25.55 -3.14
N PHE A 790 -13.09 -26.15 -2.37
CA PHE A 790 -13.63 -27.47 -2.64
C PHE A 790 -14.78 -27.35 -3.64
N ILE A 791 -14.71 -28.09 -4.73
CA ILE A 791 -15.67 -28.05 -5.83
C ILE A 791 -16.21 -29.47 -5.99
N GLY A 792 -17.50 -29.67 -5.70
CA GLY A 792 -18.20 -30.92 -5.90
C GLY A 792 -19.22 -30.81 -7.03
N LYS A 793 -19.25 -31.79 -7.93
CA LYS A 793 -20.25 -31.93 -9.00
C LYS A 793 -20.92 -33.30 -8.95
N LYS A 794 -22.24 -33.32 -9.11
CA LYS A 794 -23.00 -34.54 -9.39
C LYS A 794 -22.84 -34.94 -10.87
N THR A 795 -22.49 -36.19 -11.13
CA THR A 795 -22.58 -36.76 -12.48
C THR A 795 -24.04 -37.06 -12.79
N SER A 796 -24.54 -36.53 -13.91
CA SER A 796 -25.85 -36.86 -14.45
C SER A 796 -25.84 -38.31 -14.93
N GLY A 797 -26.21 -39.25 -14.06
CA GLY A 797 -26.44 -40.66 -14.39
C GLY A 797 -25.89 -41.62 -13.34
N GLY A 798 -26.79 -42.29 -12.61
CA GLY A 798 -26.49 -43.47 -11.80
C GLY A 798 -26.83 -43.35 -10.33
N GLY A 799 -28.10 -43.55 -9.99
CA GLY A 799 -28.45 -44.09 -8.67
C GLY A 799 -28.01 -45.55 -8.55
N ALA A 800 -27.74 -45.97 -7.31
CA ALA A 800 -27.53 -47.33 -6.79
C ALA A 800 -26.07 -47.86 -6.65
N ALA A 801 -25.58 -47.76 -5.40
CA ALA A 801 -24.89 -48.77 -4.58
C ALA A 801 -23.64 -49.54 -5.05
N ALA A 802 -22.52 -49.27 -4.35
CA ALA A 802 -21.52 -50.18 -3.76
C ALA A 802 -21.08 -51.49 -4.47
N LYS A 803 -19.78 -51.59 -4.79
CA LYS A 803 -18.80 -52.52 -4.16
C LYS A 803 -17.39 -52.37 -4.76
N ALA A 804 -16.39 -52.54 -3.91
CA ALA A 804 -14.95 -52.52 -4.22
C ALA A 804 -14.48 -53.70 -5.09
N SER A 805 -13.51 -53.49 -5.98
CA SER A 805 -12.30 -54.33 -6.09
C SER A 805 -11.28 -53.79 -7.11
N ASP A 806 -10.03 -54.11 -6.76
CA ASP A 806 -8.70 -53.98 -7.33
C ASP A 806 -8.40 -53.78 -8.84
N HIS A 807 -7.23 -53.13 -9.02
CA HIS A 807 -6.18 -53.29 -10.04
C HIS A 807 -6.29 -52.83 -11.52
N THR A 808 -5.14 -52.29 -11.93
CA THR A 808 -4.47 -52.24 -13.27
C THR A 808 -4.78 -51.11 -14.27
N THR A 809 -3.75 -50.29 -14.52
CA THR A 809 -3.41 -49.62 -15.81
C THR A 809 -3.27 -50.65 -16.95
N PRO A 810 -3.49 -50.34 -18.26
CA PRO A 810 -2.73 -49.31 -19.00
C PRO A 810 -3.34 -48.67 -20.29
N ARG A 811 -2.69 -47.57 -20.72
CA ARG A 811 -2.33 -47.07 -22.08
C ARG A 811 -3.27 -47.10 -23.31
N ASN A 812 -3.27 -45.93 -23.98
CA ASN A 812 -3.25 -45.60 -25.42
C ASN A 812 -4.48 -45.89 -26.32
N HIS A 813 -5.00 -44.87 -27.03
CA HIS A 813 -4.75 -44.63 -28.46
C HIS A 813 -5.61 -43.47 -29.05
N THR A 814 -5.03 -42.86 -30.08
CA THR A 814 -5.38 -41.69 -30.90
C THR A 814 -6.51 -41.92 -31.91
N THR A 815 -6.77 -40.89 -32.76
CA THR A 815 -7.50 -40.83 -34.08
C THR A 815 -9.03 -40.66 -34.04
N VAL A 816 -9.75 -39.89 -34.88
CA VAL A 816 -9.58 -38.72 -35.79
C VAL A 816 -10.94 -38.54 -36.54
N ILE A 817 -11.37 -37.27 -36.72
CA ILE A 817 -12.18 -36.62 -37.79
C ILE A 817 -13.45 -37.27 -38.39
N GLY A 818 -14.51 -36.44 -38.53
CA GLY A 818 -15.56 -36.60 -39.55
C GLY A 818 -16.67 -35.54 -39.48
N GLU A 819 -16.54 -34.44 -40.23
CA GLU A 819 -17.61 -33.47 -40.57
C GLU A 819 -18.64 -34.07 -41.53
N ILE A 820 -19.93 -33.68 -41.43
CA ILE A 820 -20.85 -33.36 -42.56
C ILE A 820 -21.95 -32.38 -42.07
N MET A 821 -22.06 -31.19 -42.68
CA MET A 821 -23.25 -30.30 -42.69
C MET A 821 -24.21 -30.67 -43.84
N PRO A 822 -25.53 -30.34 -43.82
CA PRO A 822 -25.97 -29.09 -44.48
C PRO A 822 -27.33 -28.41 -44.03
N ALA A 823 -27.38 -27.08 -44.25
CA ALA A 823 -28.44 -26.17 -44.79
C ALA A 823 -29.89 -26.08 -44.21
N ALA A 824 -30.66 -24.98 -44.29
CA ALA A 824 -30.46 -23.51 -44.35
C ALA A 824 -31.84 -22.77 -44.26
N ALA A 825 -31.93 -21.71 -43.42
CA ALA A 825 -32.65 -20.39 -43.44
C ALA A 825 -34.20 -20.27 -43.72
N PRO A 826 -34.91 -19.12 -43.45
CA PRO A 826 -34.44 -17.77 -43.00
C PRO A 826 -35.30 -16.95 -41.97
N GLY A 827 -34.69 -15.87 -41.41
CA GLY A 827 -35.29 -14.66 -40.79
C GLY A 827 -35.24 -14.61 -39.25
N LEU A 828 -34.56 -13.71 -38.52
CA LEU A 828 -34.27 -12.27 -38.67
C LEU A 828 -32.87 -11.96 -38.09
N ALA A 829 -32.06 -11.12 -38.75
CA ALA A 829 -30.72 -10.74 -38.28
C ALA A 829 -30.69 -9.26 -37.86
N ALA A 830 -30.35 -9.03 -36.58
CA ALA A 830 -29.76 -7.79 -36.10
C ALA A 830 -28.24 -7.88 -36.33
N GLU A 831 -27.66 -6.87 -36.96
CA GLU A 831 -26.23 -6.83 -37.29
C GLU A 831 -25.40 -6.71 -36.01
N ALA A 832 -24.69 -7.79 -35.71
CA ALA A 832 -23.54 -7.80 -34.81
C ALA A 832 -22.31 -7.32 -35.60
N ILE A 833 -21.63 -6.27 -35.12
CA ILE A 833 -20.25 -5.98 -35.50
C ILE A 833 -19.35 -6.89 -34.67
N SER A 834 -18.65 -7.76 -35.38
CA SER A 834 -17.57 -8.61 -34.90
C SER A 834 -16.43 -7.75 -34.33
N LEU A 835 -16.05 -7.95 -33.07
CA LEU A 835 -14.79 -7.45 -32.51
C LEU A 835 -13.76 -8.57 -32.58
N SER A 836 -13.10 -8.66 -33.73
CA SER A 836 -11.75 -9.21 -33.83
C SER A 836 -10.78 -8.04 -33.96
N ASP A 837 -10.38 -7.47 -32.84
CA ASP A 837 -9.29 -6.48 -32.79
C ASP A 837 -8.08 -7.13 -32.12
N GLY A 838 -7.12 -7.54 -32.96
CA GLY A 838 -5.80 -7.98 -32.54
C GLY A 838 -4.90 -6.79 -32.16
N ASN A 839 -3.96 -7.07 -31.25
CA ASN A 839 -2.72 -6.33 -30.98
C ASN A 839 -2.80 -4.80 -30.82
N ALA A 840 -2.95 -4.32 -29.57
CA ALA A 840 -2.45 -3.00 -29.17
C ALA A 840 -2.18 -2.94 -27.64
N GLN A 841 -1.11 -3.61 -27.21
CA GLN A 841 -0.61 -3.58 -25.83
C GLN A 841 0.31 -2.37 -25.64
N GLY A 842 -0.30 -1.18 -25.56
CA GLY A 842 0.39 0.10 -25.36
C GLY A 842 -0.49 1.11 -24.62
N ASP A 843 0.15 2.02 -23.89
CA ASP A 843 -0.49 3.13 -23.18
C ASP A 843 -1.19 4.09 -24.15
N LYS A 844 -2.17 4.85 -23.64
CA LYS A 844 -3.15 5.52 -24.51
C LYS A 844 -2.84 7.00 -24.64
N GLU A 845 -2.68 7.44 -25.89
CA GLU A 845 -2.38 8.82 -26.21
C GLU A 845 -3.63 9.67 -26.45
N PHE A 846 -3.51 10.96 -26.14
CA PHE A 846 -4.50 11.98 -26.44
C PHE A 846 -3.82 13.32 -26.73
N SER A 847 -4.39 14.12 -27.63
CA SER A 847 -3.89 15.45 -27.96
C SER A 847 -4.71 16.54 -27.25
N PHE A 848 -4.05 17.62 -26.86
CA PHE A 848 -4.71 18.74 -26.16
C PHE A 848 -3.97 20.05 -26.38
N ILE A 849 -4.69 21.17 -26.21
CA ILE A 849 -4.08 22.51 -26.17
C ILE A 849 -3.74 22.83 -24.71
N LEU A 850 -2.46 23.08 -24.42
CA LEU A 850 -1.98 23.38 -23.07
C LEU A 850 -2.31 24.83 -22.67
N THR A 851 -2.10 25.81 -23.56
CA THR A 851 -2.35 27.24 -23.32
C THR A 851 -2.27 28.10 -24.58
N HIS A 852 -2.93 29.26 -24.58
CA HIS A 852 -2.88 30.28 -25.64
C HIS A 852 -2.00 31.49 -25.28
N ALA A 853 -1.44 32.14 -26.30
CA ALA A 853 -0.82 33.46 -26.15
C ALA A 853 -1.90 34.52 -25.82
N GLY A 854 -1.59 35.41 -24.88
CA GLY A 854 -2.49 36.46 -24.39
C GLY A 854 -2.76 36.37 -22.88
N ALA A 855 -3.67 37.23 -22.40
CA ALA A 855 -4.09 37.25 -21.01
C ALA A 855 -5.07 36.11 -20.70
N ASN A 856 -4.82 35.35 -19.64
CA ASN A 856 -5.77 34.38 -19.09
C ASN A 856 -6.62 35.00 -17.97
N LYS A 857 -7.59 34.23 -17.44
CA LYS A 857 -8.49 34.70 -16.36
C LYS A 857 -7.81 34.94 -15.02
N ASN A 858 -6.59 34.44 -14.82
CA ASN A 858 -5.79 34.71 -13.63
C ASN A 858 -5.02 36.03 -13.72
N GLY A 859 -5.11 36.72 -14.86
CA GLY A 859 -4.36 37.95 -15.13
C GLY A 859 -2.88 37.69 -15.44
N ASP A 860 -2.52 36.48 -15.87
CA ASP A 860 -1.21 36.15 -16.42
C ASP A 860 -1.25 36.32 -17.93
N PHE A 861 -0.19 36.85 -18.53
CA PHE A 861 -0.08 37.09 -19.97
C PHE A 861 1.13 36.37 -20.54
N PHE A 862 0.88 35.51 -21.54
CA PHE A 862 1.91 34.79 -22.28
C PHE A 862 2.14 35.43 -23.64
N THR A 863 3.37 35.86 -23.93
CA THR A 863 3.71 36.41 -25.25
C THR A 863 3.90 35.29 -26.26
N VAL A 864 3.76 35.61 -27.55
CA VAL A 864 4.01 34.68 -28.66
C VAL A 864 5.47 34.20 -28.61
N ASP A 865 6.42 35.11 -28.41
CA ASP A 865 7.85 34.79 -28.36
C ASP A 865 8.18 33.87 -27.19
N GLU A 866 7.57 34.08 -26.02
CA GLU A 866 7.81 33.26 -24.83
C GLU A 866 7.29 31.83 -25.03
N LEU A 867 6.06 31.67 -25.53
CA LEU A 867 5.51 30.35 -25.81
C LEU A 867 6.28 29.64 -26.92
N SER A 868 6.63 30.35 -27.99
CA SER A 868 7.43 29.79 -29.09
C SER A 868 8.83 29.34 -28.64
N ALA A 869 9.44 30.03 -27.67
CA ALA A 869 10.77 29.66 -27.18
C ALA A 869 10.73 28.55 -26.12
N ARG A 870 9.63 28.42 -25.35
CA ARG A 870 9.58 27.59 -24.14
C ARG A 870 8.59 26.42 -24.18
N HIS A 871 7.80 26.25 -25.22
CA HIS A 871 6.79 25.18 -25.29
C HIS A 871 7.37 23.77 -25.06
N GLN A 872 8.61 23.50 -25.50
CA GLN A 872 9.28 22.20 -25.30
C GLN A 872 9.53 21.87 -23.83
N THR A 873 9.51 22.84 -22.92
CA THR A 873 9.65 22.59 -21.48
C THR A 873 8.50 21.77 -20.90
N ALA A 874 7.37 21.67 -21.62
CA ALA A 874 6.24 20.82 -21.25
C ALA A 874 6.50 19.32 -21.46
N ILE A 875 7.49 18.92 -22.27
CA ILE A 875 7.80 17.51 -22.53
C ILE A 875 8.40 16.86 -21.28
N ASN A 876 8.02 15.60 -21.03
CA ASN A 876 8.34 14.82 -19.83
C ASN A 876 7.79 15.42 -18.53
N LYS A 877 6.75 16.23 -18.62
CA LYS A 877 6.03 16.77 -17.46
C LYS A 877 4.80 15.92 -17.15
N LYS A 878 4.49 15.84 -15.86
CA LYS A 878 3.41 15.01 -15.32
C LYS A 878 2.04 15.49 -15.80
N ILE A 879 1.14 14.53 -15.97
CA ILE A 879 -0.30 14.74 -16.14
C ILE A 879 -0.99 14.22 -14.90
N ASP A 880 -1.65 15.09 -14.17
CA ASP A 880 -2.26 14.76 -12.88
C ASP A 880 -3.78 14.77 -12.95
N LEU A 881 -4.40 13.91 -12.15
CA LEU A 881 -5.84 13.91 -11.94
C LEU A 881 -6.16 14.97 -10.87
N LYS A 882 -6.42 16.22 -11.33
CA LYS A 882 -6.47 17.46 -10.52
C LYS A 882 -5.06 17.94 -10.09
N HIS A 883 -4.92 19.24 -9.87
CA HIS A 883 -3.67 19.91 -9.41
C HIS A 883 -3.28 19.47 -7.98
N SER A 884 -2.89 18.21 -7.83
CA SER A 884 -2.47 17.59 -6.58
C SER A 884 -0.94 17.54 -6.54
N GLN A 885 -0.37 17.79 -5.37
CA GLN A 885 1.07 17.58 -5.13
C GLN A 885 1.37 16.15 -4.65
N ASP A 886 0.36 15.27 -4.64
CA ASP A 886 0.48 13.89 -4.20
C ASP A 886 0.87 12.97 -5.38
N PHE A 887 1.86 12.10 -5.18
CA PHE A 887 2.45 11.29 -6.27
C PHE A 887 1.52 10.18 -6.79
N THR A 888 0.40 9.94 -6.12
CA THR A 888 -0.62 8.94 -6.48
C THR A 888 -1.60 9.40 -7.57
N ASP A 889 -1.65 10.71 -7.82
CA ASP A 889 -2.57 11.34 -8.79
C ASP A 889 -1.95 11.51 -10.18
N ILE A 890 -0.67 11.15 -10.37
CA ILE A 890 0.00 11.18 -11.68
C ILE A 890 -0.57 10.07 -12.56
N VAL A 891 -1.25 10.48 -13.63
CA VAL A 891 -1.95 9.58 -14.56
C VAL A 891 -1.29 9.48 -15.93
N GLY A 892 -0.30 10.31 -16.22
CA GLY A 892 0.37 10.29 -17.52
C GLY A 892 1.56 11.25 -17.59
N GLY A 893 2.11 11.36 -18.79
CA GLY A 893 3.19 12.29 -19.11
C GLY A 893 2.96 12.95 -20.47
N VAL A 894 3.45 14.18 -20.62
CA VAL A 894 3.48 14.86 -21.93
C VAL A 894 4.66 14.34 -22.73
N ILE A 895 4.40 13.77 -23.90
CA ILE A 895 5.42 13.14 -24.76
C ILE A 895 5.82 14.02 -25.95
N ALA A 896 4.96 14.96 -26.35
CA ALA A 896 5.25 15.93 -27.40
C ALA A 896 4.61 17.29 -27.11
N SER A 897 5.21 18.35 -27.63
CA SER A 897 4.75 19.74 -27.51
C SER A 897 5.20 20.55 -28.72
N ASP A 898 4.25 21.20 -29.39
CA ASP A 898 4.45 22.05 -30.56
C ASP A 898 3.81 23.43 -30.36
N PHE A 899 4.48 24.46 -30.85
CA PHE A 899 3.92 25.81 -30.91
C PHE A 899 3.24 26.04 -32.25
N VAL A 900 1.97 26.44 -32.22
CA VAL A 900 1.15 26.66 -33.41
C VAL A 900 0.73 28.12 -33.46
N GLN A 901 0.97 28.76 -34.61
CA GLN A 901 0.55 30.14 -34.88
C GLN A 901 -0.24 30.21 -36.18
N GLU A 902 -1.52 30.55 -36.08
CA GLU A 902 -2.42 30.72 -37.21
C GLU A 902 -3.12 32.08 -37.13
N SER A 903 -2.97 32.91 -38.17
CA SER A 903 -3.54 34.27 -38.21
C SER A 903 -3.14 35.11 -36.97
N GLN A 904 -4.11 35.69 -36.24
CA GLN A 904 -3.90 36.47 -35.00
C GLN A 904 -3.94 35.62 -33.72
N LYS A 905 -3.85 34.29 -33.79
CA LYS A 905 -3.90 33.38 -32.64
C LYS A 905 -2.65 32.51 -32.59
N ALA A 906 -2.16 32.25 -31.38
CA ALA A 906 -1.03 31.37 -31.12
C ALA A 906 -1.28 30.54 -29.86
N TRP A 907 -0.87 29.27 -29.84
CA TRP A 907 -1.04 28.36 -28.71
C TRP A 907 0.02 27.24 -28.70
N VAL A 908 0.10 26.53 -27.57
CA VAL A 908 0.92 25.33 -27.40
C VAL A 908 0.02 24.10 -27.43
N GLU A 909 0.29 23.19 -28.37
CA GLU A 909 -0.40 21.91 -28.53
C GLU A 909 0.50 20.77 -28.08
N CYS A 910 -0.04 19.85 -27.30
CA CYS A 910 0.72 18.75 -26.70
C CYS A 910 0.04 17.40 -26.97
N VAL A 911 0.86 16.35 -26.95
CA VAL A 911 0.39 14.96 -26.88
C VAL A 911 0.74 14.41 -25.50
N GLY A 912 -0.27 13.89 -24.82
CA GLY A 912 -0.13 13.22 -23.54
C GLY A 912 -0.32 11.71 -23.70
N GLU A 913 0.52 10.95 -23.02
CA GLU A 913 0.38 9.51 -22.86
C GLU A 913 -0.15 9.21 -21.45
N LEU A 914 -1.22 8.43 -21.36
CA LEU A 914 -1.78 7.98 -20.10
C LEU A 914 -1.28 6.58 -19.78
N TYR A 915 -0.73 6.41 -18.58
CA TYR A 915 -0.13 5.15 -18.09
C TYR A 915 -1.18 4.09 -17.74
N THR A 916 -2.11 3.83 -18.66
CA THR A 916 -3.26 2.94 -18.53
C THR A 916 -2.91 1.49 -18.20
N ASN A 917 -1.69 1.03 -18.45
CA ASN A 917 -1.26 -0.30 -18.06
C ASN A 917 -0.75 -0.34 -16.61
N ASP A 918 -0.15 0.76 -16.15
CA ASP A 918 0.55 0.85 -14.86
C ASP A 918 -0.33 1.35 -13.71
N ASN A 919 -1.28 2.26 -14.00
CA ASN A 919 -2.04 2.96 -12.96
C ASN A 919 -3.56 2.89 -13.22
N ILE A 920 -4.31 2.48 -12.18
CA ILE A 920 -5.78 2.40 -12.24
C ILE A 920 -6.41 3.80 -12.41
N ASN A 921 -5.79 4.85 -11.86
CA ASN A 921 -6.18 6.24 -12.05
C ASN A 921 -5.96 6.69 -13.51
N SER A 922 -4.93 6.17 -14.20
CA SER A 922 -4.70 6.42 -15.62
C SER A 922 -5.73 5.74 -16.52
N ARG A 923 -6.12 4.49 -16.20
CA ARG A 923 -7.25 3.82 -16.88
C ARG A 923 -8.55 4.61 -16.70
N LEU A 924 -8.76 5.16 -15.51
CA LEU A 924 -9.90 6.01 -15.20
C LEU A 924 -9.83 7.33 -15.99
N ALA A 925 -8.69 8.02 -15.98
CA ALA A 925 -8.45 9.24 -16.76
C ALA A 925 -8.74 9.03 -18.25
N TYR A 926 -8.18 7.97 -18.85
CA TYR A 926 -8.42 7.62 -20.24
C TYR A 926 -9.90 7.36 -20.53
N LYS A 927 -10.59 6.62 -19.65
CA LYS A 927 -12.02 6.33 -19.78
C LYS A 927 -12.90 7.57 -19.61
N LEU A 928 -12.49 8.54 -18.79
CA LEU A 928 -13.18 9.82 -18.58
C LEU A 928 -12.97 10.77 -19.76
N ILE A 929 -11.77 10.80 -20.33
CA ILE A 929 -11.44 11.56 -21.54
C ILE A 929 -12.21 10.97 -22.75
N LYS A 930 -12.17 9.65 -22.96
CA LYS A 930 -12.91 8.97 -24.05
C LYS A 930 -14.43 9.19 -23.98
N LYS A 931 -14.98 9.44 -22.78
CA LYS A 931 -16.41 9.71 -22.57
C LYS A 931 -16.78 11.19 -22.61
N GLY A 932 -15.81 12.08 -22.83
CA GLY A 932 -16.03 13.52 -22.85
C GLY A 932 -16.39 14.13 -21.50
N VAL A 933 -16.02 13.47 -20.39
CA VAL A 933 -16.23 14.00 -19.03
C VAL A 933 -15.10 14.96 -18.67
N ILE A 934 -13.86 14.56 -18.95
CA ILE A 934 -12.70 15.45 -18.89
C ILE A 934 -12.48 15.99 -20.30
N THR A 935 -12.67 17.30 -20.46
CA THR A 935 -12.57 17.97 -21.76
C THR A 935 -11.58 19.13 -21.75
N GLN A 936 -11.07 19.50 -20.57
CA GLN A 936 -10.23 20.66 -20.33
C GLN A 936 -8.94 20.23 -19.63
N VAL A 937 -7.88 20.99 -19.88
CA VAL A 937 -6.60 20.85 -19.18
C VAL A 937 -6.24 22.18 -18.53
N SER A 938 -5.39 22.14 -17.52
CA SER A 938 -4.86 23.34 -16.89
C SER A 938 -3.37 23.18 -16.66
N MET A 939 -2.60 24.12 -17.22
CA MET A 939 -1.14 24.11 -17.15
C MET A 939 -0.63 24.46 -15.74
N GLU A 940 0.50 23.88 -15.38
CA GLU A 940 1.35 24.31 -14.27
C GLU A 940 2.64 24.88 -14.85
N CYS A 941 3.05 26.06 -14.40
CA CYS A 941 4.31 26.67 -14.83
C CYS A 941 4.95 27.52 -13.74
N ASP A 942 6.28 27.53 -13.76
CA ASP A 942 7.11 28.51 -13.06
C ASP A 942 7.61 29.57 -14.07
N TYR A 943 8.03 30.74 -13.56
CA TYR A 943 8.58 31.83 -14.37
C TYR A 943 9.66 32.60 -13.60
N GLU A 944 10.61 33.20 -14.31
CA GLU A 944 11.76 33.88 -13.72
C GLU A 944 11.44 35.32 -13.31
N GLU A 945 10.72 36.06 -14.17
CA GLU A 945 10.32 37.44 -13.93
C GLU A 945 8.91 37.73 -14.45
N GLY A 946 8.12 38.47 -13.67
CA GLY A 946 6.85 39.04 -14.10
C GLY A 946 7.00 40.52 -14.44
N GLU A 947 6.29 41.00 -15.46
CA GLU A 947 6.27 42.42 -15.85
C GLU A 947 4.85 42.97 -15.81
N CYS A 948 4.65 44.10 -15.14
CA CYS A 948 3.35 44.74 -15.07
C CYS A 948 2.97 45.43 -16.39
N SER A 949 1.83 45.08 -17.00
CA SER A 949 1.36 45.67 -18.27
C SER A 949 1.09 47.17 -18.22
N ILE A 950 0.84 47.74 -17.03
CA ILE A 950 0.48 49.16 -16.86
C ILE A 950 1.72 50.06 -16.67
N CYS A 951 2.72 49.60 -15.92
CA CYS A 951 3.87 50.43 -15.55
C CYS A 951 5.23 49.83 -15.93
N GLY A 952 5.26 48.68 -16.61
CA GLY A 952 6.49 48.00 -17.05
C GLY A 952 7.41 47.54 -15.93
N LYS A 953 6.95 47.56 -14.66
CA LYS A 953 7.79 47.17 -13.52
C LYS A 953 7.99 45.65 -13.56
N ARG A 954 9.26 45.23 -13.65
CA ARG A 954 9.67 43.83 -13.50
C ARG A 954 9.77 43.44 -12.03
N VAL A 955 9.31 42.25 -11.72
CA VAL A 955 9.19 41.70 -10.37
C VAL A 955 9.59 40.23 -10.39
N SER A 956 10.49 39.83 -9.50
CA SER A 956 10.92 38.43 -9.34
C SER A 956 10.15 37.71 -8.23
N ASN A 957 9.37 38.43 -7.43
CA ASN A 957 8.49 37.87 -6.40
C ASN A 957 7.23 38.73 -6.21
N LYS A 958 6.20 38.12 -5.62
CA LYS A 958 4.88 38.77 -5.41
C LYS A 958 4.91 39.91 -4.39
N ALA A 959 5.88 39.94 -3.47
CA ALA A 959 6.01 41.02 -2.50
C ALA A 959 6.37 42.35 -3.20
N ASP A 960 7.11 42.28 -4.32
CA ASP A 960 7.56 43.42 -5.10
C ASP A 960 6.53 43.98 -6.08
N TYR A 961 5.34 43.37 -6.16
CA TYR A 961 4.27 43.84 -7.03
C TYR A 961 3.97 45.33 -6.81
N CYS A 962 3.85 46.06 -7.92
CA CYS A 962 3.36 47.44 -7.91
C CYS A 962 1.86 47.47 -7.54
N ILE A 963 1.33 48.66 -7.25
CA ILE A 963 -0.09 48.81 -6.90
C ILE A 963 -1.06 48.30 -7.99
N HIS A 964 -0.67 48.37 -9.27
CA HIS A 964 -1.48 47.87 -10.39
C HIS A 964 -1.68 46.35 -10.29
N LEU A 965 -0.60 45.56 -10.23
CA LEU A 965 -0.71 44.10 -10.07
C LEU A 965 -1.28 43.69 -8.70
N LYS A 966 -0.97 44.41 -7.61
CA LYS A 966 -1.49 44.07 -6.26
C LYS A 966 -3.01 44.20 -6.15
N LYS A 967 -3.62 45.15 -6.86
CA LYS A 967 -5.04 45.49 -6.68
C LYS A 967 -5.91 45.19 -7.90
N HIS A 968 -5.32 45.11 -9.09
CA HIS A 968 -6.05 45.10 -10.35
C HIS A 968 -5.60 43.98 -11.32
N LYS A 969 -4.72 43.05 -10.92
CA LYS A 969 -4.32 41.92 -11.76
C LYS A 969 -5.54 41.09 -12.18
N GLY A 970 -5.70 40.86 -13.47
CA GLY A 970 -6.86 40.18 -14.06
C GLY A 970 -8.08 41.08 -14.26
N GLY A 971 -7.97 42.38 -13.96
CA GLY A 971 -9.01 43.38 -14.17
C GLY A 971 -8.49 44.59 -14.94
N GLU A 972 -9.08 45.77 -14.69
CA GLU A 972 -8.68 47.02 -15.35
C GLU A 972 -8.19 48.07 -14.35
N PHE A 973 -7.21 48.88 -14.79
CA PHE A 973 -6.78 50.08 -14.10
C PHE A 973 -6.89 51.27 -15.06
N LYS A 974 -7.79 52.21 -14.75
CA LYS A 974 -8.08 53.40 -15.58
C LYS A 974 -8.44 53.05 -17.05
N GLY A 975 -9.21 51.98 -17.25
CA GLY A 975 -9.66 51.53 -18.58
C GLY A 975 -8.58 50.82 -19.40
N GLN A 976 -7.41 50.51 -18.81
CA GLN A 976 -6.40 49.65 -19.42
C GLN A 976 -6.35 48.30 -18.68
N PRO A 977 -6.28 47.17 -19.40
CA PRO A 977 -6.22 45.84 -18.78
C PRO A 977 -4.89 45.64 -18.03
N ALA A 978 -4.98 45.24 -16.76
CA ALA A 978 -3.85 45.03 -15.88
C ALA A 978 -3.54 43.52 -15.75
N TYR A 979 -2.44 43.09 -16.34
CA TYR A 979 -1.96 41.71 -16.32
C TYR A 979 -0.45 41.64 -16.09
N GLU A 980 0.02 40.48 -15.62
CA GLU A 980 1.44 40.18 -15.42
C GLU A 980 1.96 39.41 -16.63
N ILE A 981 2.84 40.03 -17.40
CA ILE A 981 3.52 39.40 -18.53
C ILE A 981 4.63 38.51 -17.96
N LEU A 982 4.56 37.21 -18.22
CA LEU A 982 5.52 36.25 -17.67
C LEU A 982 6.70 36.06 -18.62
N HIS A 983 7.92 36.09 -18.07
CA HIS A 983 9.19 35.87 -18.79
C HIS A 983 9.95 34.70 -18.15
N GLY A 984 10.61 33.89 -18.97
CA GLY A 984 11.37 32.71 -18.52
C GLY A 984 10.47 31.55 -18.07
N VAL A 985 9.36 31.32 -18.79
CA VAL A 985 8.35 30.32 -18.42
C VAL A 985 8.92 28.91 -18.57
N THR A 986 8.71 28.09 -17.55
CA THR A 986 8.99 26.65 -17.56
C THR A 986 7.72 25.90 -17.17
N PHE A 987 7.17 25.11 -18.08
CA PHE A 987 6.03 24.24 -17.77
C PHE A 987 6.49 23.11 -16.84
N THR A 988 5.72 22.86 -15.78
CA THR A 988 6.07 21.92 -14.72
C THR A 988 5.12 20.72 -14.64
N GLY A 989 3.94 20.82 -15.28
CA GLY A 989 2.94 19.77 -15.33
C GLY A 989 1.64 20.25 -15.94
N LEU A 990 0.63 19.39 -15.94
CA LEU A 990 -0.74 19.79 -16.20
C LEU A 990 -1.74 18.96 -15.40
N GLY A 991 -2.85 19.58 -15.04
CA GLY A 991 -4.01 18.93 -14.43
C GLY A 991 -5.12 18.66 -15.45
N LEU A 992 -5.72 17.47 -15.39
CA LEU A 992 -6.95 17.14 -16.10
C LEU A 992 -8.16 17.72 -15.36
N LEU A 993 -9.00 18.50 -16.05
CA LEU A 993 -10.14 19.18 -15.45
C LEU A 993 -11.49 18.72 -16.02
N ASP A 994 -12.48 18.60 -15.13
CA ASP A 994 -13.90 18.39 -15.44
C ASP A 994 -14.69 19.72 -15.50
N ARG A 995 -13.99 20.85 -15.37
CA ARG A 995 -14.52 22.23 -15.40
C ARG A 995 -13.63 23.16 -16.22
N LYS A 996 -14.11 24.36 -16.55
CA LYS A 996 -13.32 25.37 -17.28
C LYS A 996 -12.11 25.83 -16.47
N GLY A 997 -10.94 25.83 -17.11
CA GLY A 997 -9.68 26.32 -16.54
C GLY A 997 -9.49 27.84 -16.68
N ALA A 998 -8.31 28.34 -16.29
CA ALA A 998 -7.96 29.76 -16.41
C ALA A 998 -7.83 30.23 -17.87
N ASP A 999 -7.40 29.32 -18.76
CA ASP A 999 -7.57 29.44 -20.20
C ASP A 999 -8.73 28.53 -20.62
N GLU A 1000 -9.87 29.12 -20.99
CA GLU A 1000 -11.08 28.37 -21.37
C GLU A 1000 -10.95 27.64 -22.72
N ASN A 1001 -9.89 27.95 -23.47
CA ASN A 1001 -9.60 27.32 -24.74
C ASN A 1001 -8.53 26.21 -24.63
N ALA A 1002 -7.99 25.94 -23.43
CA ALA A 1002 -7.11 24.80 -23.16
C ALA A 1002 -7.92 23.50 -23.01
N LYS A 1003 -8.09 22.78 -24.13
CA LYS A 1003 -9.03 21.63 -24.25
C LYS A 1003 -8.37 20.43 -24.90
N ILE A 1004 -8.92 19.26 -24.58
CA ILE A 1004 -8.57 18.00 -25.24
C ILE A 1004 -9.18 17.98 -26.65
N LYS A 1005 -8.35 17.68 -27.65
CA LYS A 1005 -8.70 17.71 -29.07
C LYS A 1005 -9.14 16.33 -29.58
N GLN A 1006 -8.37 15.27 -29.31
CA GLN A 1006 -8.64 13.94 -29.87
C GLN A 1006 -8.10 12.83 -28.95
N VAL A 1007 -8.80 11.69 -28.95
CA VAL A 1007 -8.36 10.41 -28.36
C VAL A 1007 -8.15 9.44 -29.52
N ALA A 1008 -6.97 8.84 -29.64
CA ALA A 1008 -6.62 8.09 -30.85
C ALA A 1008 -7.55 6.88 -31.10
N GLU A 1009 -8.35 6.95 -32.17
CA GLU A 1009 -8.78 5.81 -33.00
C GLU A 1009 -7.99 5.90 -34.30
N ILE A 1010 -7.34 4.80 -34.71
CA ILE A 1010 -6.45 4.76 -35.87
C ILE A 1010 -7.29 4.94 -37.15
N GLN A 1011 -7.16 6.10 -37.79
CA GLN A 1011 -7.32 6.22 -39.24
C GLN A 1011 -6.03 5.71 -39.88
N ASN A 1012 -6.16 4.75 -40.80
CA ASN A 1012 -5.04 4.27 -41.62
C ASN A 1012 -4.49 5.42 -42.46
N ASN A 1013 -3.28 5.87 -42.13
CA ASN A 1013 -2.44 6.67 -43.01
C ASN A 1013 -1.35 5.77 -43.59
N GLU A 1014 -1.46 5.48 -44.88
CA GLU A 1014 -0.34 5.00 -45.69
C GLU A 1014 0.53 6.20 -46.10
N GLY A 1015 1.85 6.04 -45.95
CA GLY A 1015 2.89 6.93 -46.47
C GLY A 1015 3.63 7.69 -45.36
N GLY A 1016 4.95 7.68 -45.25
CA GLY A 1016 6.01 7.06 -46.02
C GLY A 1016 7.35 7.57 -45.44
N ASN A 1017 8.41 6.79 -45.51
CA ASN A 1017 9.76 7.34 -45.42
C ASN A 1017 10.73 6.49 -46.25
N ASP A 1018 10.96 6.92 -47.48
CA ASP A 1018 12.10 6.50 -48.29
C ASP A 1018 13.36 7.22 -47.77
N GLY A 1019 14.28 6.46 -47.19
CA GLY A 1019 15.69 6.82 -47.11
C GLY A 1019 16.44 6.04 -48.19
N MET A 1020 16.97 6.77 -49.17
CA MET A 1020 18.02 6.40 -50.15
C MET A 1020 18.48 4.94 -50.16
N ASP A 1021 18.27 4.24 -51.28
CA ASP A 1021 19.38 3.79 -52.15
C ASP A 1021 18.82 3.19 -53.46
N GLY A 1022 19.62 3.29 -54.52
CA GLY A 1022 19.15 3.24 -55.90
C GLY A 1022 18.89 1.87 -56.52
N GLU A 1023 18.45 2.00 -57.78
CA GLU A 1023 18.44 1.04 -58.89
C GLU A 1023 17.17 0.22 -59.20
N ASN A 1024 16.58 0.63 -60.33
CA ASN A 1024 16.13 -0.18 -61.47
C ASN A 1024 14.82 -1.00 -61.43
N LYS A 1025 13.97 -0.59 -62.40
CA LYS A 1025 13.16 -1.38 -63.35
C LYS A 1025 11.79 -1.94 -62.92
N LYS A 1026 10.78 -1.25 -63.48
CA LYS A 1026 9.48 -1.78 -63.98
C LYS A 1026 9.65 -3.01 -64.89
N PRO A 1027 8.65 -3.91 -65.02
CA PRO A 1027 7.50 -3.67 -65.90
C PRO A 1027 6.10 -4.19 -65.49
N ASP A 1028 5.10 -3.39 -65.86
CA ASP A 1028 3.77 -3.61 -66.47
C ASP A 1028 2.95 -4.90 -66.24
N THR A 1029 1.65 -4.75 -65.93
CA THR A 1029 0.52 -5.00 -66.88
C THR A 1029 -0.86 -4.56 -66.34
N GLU A 1030 -1.74 -4.23 -67.29
CA GLU A 1030 -3.16 -3.76 -67.26
C GLU A 1030 -4.12 -4.80 -66.64
N GLU A 1031 -5.43 -4.66 -66.39
CA GLU A 1031 -6.55 -3.77 -66.80
C GLU A 1031 -7.77 -4.15 -65.91
N THR A 1032 -8.69 -3.28 -65.48
CA THR A 1032 -10.07 -3.05 -66.03
C THR A 1032 -10.86 -2.41 -64.87
N GLY A 1033 -11.68 -1.36 -64.97
CA GLY A 1033 -12.66 -0.97 -65.97
C GLY A 1033 -14.08 -0.82 -65.36
N ALA A 1034 -14.40 -1.60 -64.32
CA ALA A 1034 -15.77 -1.70 -63.78
C ALA A 1034 -16.01 -1.07 -62.39
N ALA A 1035 -14.95 -0.70 -61.65
CA ALA A 1035 -15.06 -0.20 -60.27
C ALA A 1035 -15.38 1.32 -60.16
N LYS A 1036 -15.29 2.07 -61.26
CA LYS A 1036 -15.33 3.54 -61.21
C LYS A 1036 -16.74 4.14 -61.14
N SER A 1037 -17.76 3.48 -61.70
CA SER A 1037 -19.13 4.03 -61.71
C SER A 1037 -19.93 3.74 -60.44
N ALA A 1038 -19.55 2.73 -59.64
CA ALA A 1038 -20.20 2.43 -58.36
C ALA A 1038 -19.71 3.34 -57.21
N LEU A 1039 -18.48 3.85 -57.31
CA LEU A 1039 -17.90 4.78 -56.32
C LEU A 1039 -18.55 6.18 -56.37
N GLU A 1040 -18.90 6.65 -57.58
CA GLU A 1040 -19.44 8.00 -57.76
C GLU A 1040 -20.87 8.16 -57.22
N SER A 1041 -21.69 7.11 -57.24
CA SER A 1041 -23.05 7.18 -56.66
C SER A 1041 -23.08 7.10 -55.13
N ILE A 1042 -22.09 6.45 -54.51
CA ILE A 1042 -21.97 6.34 -53.04
C ILE A 1042 -21.44 7.65 -52.44
N SER A 1043 -20.51 8.32 -53.13
CA SER A 1043 -19.99 9.63 -52.72
C SER A 1043 -21.09 10.70 -52.64
N ALA A 1044 -22.00 10.74 -53.62
CA ALA A 1044 -23.08 11.72 -53.65
C ALA A 1044 -24.13 11.54 -52.53
N ALA A 1045 -24.39 10.29 -52.11
CA ALA A 1045 -25.31 9.99 -51.01
C ALA A 1045 -24.73 10.34 -49.63
N ASN A 1046 -23.42 10.16 -49.45
CA ASN A 1046 -22.71 10.49 -48.21
C ASN A 1046 -22.61 12.00 -47.97
N ASP A 1047 -22.42 12.80 -49.03
CA ASP A 1047 -22.39 14.27 -48.93
C ASP A 1047 -23.74 14.87 -48.51
N ALA A 1048 -24.85 14.25 -48.92
CA ALA A 1048 -26.18 14.70 -48.53
C ALA A 1048 -26.45 14.45 -47.04
N ARG A 1049 -26.03 13.29 -46.51
CA ARG A 1049 -26.20 12.95 -45.08
C ARG A 1049 -25.30 13.79 -44.18
N LEU A 1050 -24.11 14.16 -44.64
CA LEU A 1050 -23.19 15.02 -43.89
C LEU A 1050 -23.79 16.42 -43.66
N LYS A 1051 -24.41 17.02 -44.68
CA LYS A 1051 -25.08 18.33 -44.55
C LYS A 1051 -26.28 18.31 -43.59
N GLU A 1052 -26.99 17.19 -43.52
CA GLU A 1052 -28.12 17.01 -42.60
C GLU A 1052 -27.64 16.93 -41.13
N LEU A 1053 -26.55 16.18 -40.90
CA LEU A 1053 -25.91 16.07 -39.58
C LEU A 1053 -25.26 17.39 -39.11
N GLU A 1054 -24.74 18.19 -40.03
CA GLU A 1054 -24.23 19.54 -39.72
C GLU A 1054 -25.35 20.49 -39.30
N ALA A 1055 -26.53 20.38 -39.92
CA ALA A 1055 -27.70 21.18 -39.56
C ALA A 1055 -28.28 20.79 -38.19
N GLU A 1056 -28.33 19.50 -37.85
CA GLU A 1056 -28.75 19.03 -36.52
C GLU A 1056 -27.77 19.45 -35.42
N ASN A 1057 -26.46 19.32 -35.67
CA ASN A 1057 -25.44 19.77 -34.71
C ASN A 1057 -25.50 21.28 -34.45
N LYS A 1058 -25.85 22.08 -35.46
CA LYS A 1058 -26.04 23.52 -35.28
C LYS A 1058 -27.22 23.82 -34.35
N LYS A 1059 -28.35 23.16 -34.53
CA LYS A 1059 -29.53 23.30 -33.65
C LYS A 1059 -29.25 22.87 -32.21
N LEU A 1060 -28.53 21.77 -32.02
CA LEU A 1060 -28.18 21.28 -30.67
C LEU A 1060 -27.26 22.25 -29.93
N LYS A 1061 -26.31 22.89 -30.63
CA LYS A 1061 -25.47 23.94 -30.05
C LYS A 1061 -26.27 25.16 -29.61
N GLU A 1062 -27.25 25.59 -30.42
CA GLU A 1062 -28.11 26.72 -30.08
C GLU A 1062 -28.96 26.43 -28.82
N SER A 1063 -29.52 25.22 -28.67
CA SER A 1063 -30.24 24.84 -27.44
C SER A 1063 -29.34 24.71 -26.20
N LEU A 1064 -28.08 24.28 -26.36
CA LEU A 1064 -27.12 24.22 -25.25
C LEU A 1064 -26.73 25.60 -24.72
N ASP A 1065 -26.55 26.58 -25.61
CA ASP A 1065 -26.27 27.97 -25.23
C ASP A 1065 -27.43 28.61 -24.46
N GLU A 1066 -28.66 28.24 -24.80
CA GLU A 1066 -29.87 28.75 -24.13
C GLU A 1066 -30.02 28.16 -22.71
N LEU A 1067 -29.80 26.85 -22.55
CA LEU A 1067 -29.79 26.19 -21.24
C LEU A 1067 -28.65 26.66 -20.34
N GLN A 1068 -27.47 26.96 -20.91
CA GLN A 1068 -26.34 27.49 -20.14
C GLN A 1068 -26.65 28.87 -19.55
N LYS A 1069 -27.33 29.74 -20.31
CA LYS A 1069 -27.78 31.05 -19.80
C LYS A 1069 -28.79 30.92 -18.66
N GLU A 1070 -29.69 29.93 -18.74
CA GLU A 1070 -30.67 29.68 -17.68
C GLU A 1070 -30.01 29.13 -16.40
N LEU A 1071 -29.01 28.26 -16.53
CA LEU A 1071 -28.25 27.74 -15.41
C LEU A 1071 -27.44 28.82 -14.68
N ASP A 1072 -26.81 29.73 -15.42
CA ASP A 1072 -26.02 30.82 -14.84
C ASP A 1072 -26.93 31.83 -14.12
N LYS A 1073 -28.14 32.08 -14.65
CA LYS A 1073 -29.16 32.87 -13.97
C LYS A 1073 -29.56 32.23 -12.63
N LEU A 1074 -29.90 30.94 -12.61
CA LEU A 1074 -30.30 30.22 -11.38
C LEU A 1074 -29.19 30.17 -10.32
N LYS A 1075 -27.92 30.05 -10.74
CA LYS A 1075 -26.78 30.11 -9.82
C LYS A 1075 -26.65 31.46 -9.14
N SER A 1076 -26.77 32.55 -9.91
CA SER A 1076 -26.70 33.91 -9.36
C SER A 1076 -27.83 34.19 -8.36
N GLU A 1077 -29.05 33.69 -8.63
CA GLU A 1077 -30.20 33.81 -7.73
C GLU A 1077 -29.99 33.03 -6.42
N ARG A 1078 -29.39 31.83 -6.51
CA ARG A 1078 -29.07 31.00 -5.33
C ARG A 1078 -28.00 31.62 -4.45
N GLU A 1079 -26.94 32.19 -5.04
CA GLU A 1079 -25.89 32.86 -4.28
C GLU A 1079 -26.40 34.12 -3.57
N ALA A 1080 -27.27 34.90 -4.25
CA ALA A 1080 -27.92 36.05 -3.64
C ALA A 1080 -28.80 35.64 -2.44
N ALA A 1081 -29.58 34.55 -2.57
CA ALA A 1081 -30.40 34.03 -1.48
C ALA A 1081 -29.58 33.58 -0.26
N ILE A 1082 -28.42 32.94 -0.48
CA ILE A 1082 -27.51 32.52 0.59
C ILE A 1082 -26.92 33.72 1.34
N ARG A 1083 -26.50 34.77 0.62
CA ARG A 1083 -25.97 35.99 1.25
C ARG A 1083 -27.02 36.72 2.08
N SER A 1084 -28.26 36.82 1.57
CA SER A 1084 -29.38 37.41 2.33
C SER A 1084 -29.71 36.62 3.59
N ALA A 1085 -29.77 35.28 3.53
CA ALA A 1085 -30.02 34.45 4.70
C ALA A 1085 -28.90 34.54 5.76
N ARG A 1086 -27.64 34.66 5.32
CA ARG A 1086 -26.49 34.86 6.23
C ARG A 1086 -26.55 36.23 6.92
N ALA A 1087 -26.88 37.28 6.17
CA ALA A 1087 -27.09 38.63 6.69
C ALA A 1087 -28.21 38.68 7.74
N GLU A 1088 -29.35 38.06 7.45
CA GLU A 1088 -30.49 38.00 8.37
C GLU A 1088 -30.14 37.31 9.69
N LYS A 1089 -29.38 36.20 9.62
CA LYS A 1089 -28.93 35.49 10.82
C LYS A 1089 -27.99 36.34 11.68
N LEU A 1090 -27.09 37.12 11.05
CA LEU A 1090 -26.16 37.98 11.78
C LEU A 1090 -26.89 39.16 12.43
N VAL A 1091 -27.87 39.77 11.76
CA VAL A 1091 -28.74 40.81 12.35
C VAL A 1091 -29.47 40.25 13.58
N GLY A 1092 -30.04 39.04 13.49
CA GLY A 1092 -30.65 38.39 14.64
C GLY A 1092 -29.66 38.10 15.79
N GLU A 1093 -28.40 37.79 15.49
CA GLU A 1093 -27.36 37.62 16.52
C GLU A 1093 -26.96 38.97 17.15
N MET A 1094 -26.99 40.06 16.38
CA MET A 1094 -26.79 41.43 16.89
C MET A 1094 -27.91 41.84 17.85
N GLU A 1095 -29.18 41.57 17.51
CA GLU A 1095 -30.34 41.82 18.38
C GLU A 1095 -30.23 41.03 19.69
N ASN A 1096 -29.90 39.73 19.60
CA ASN A 1096 -29.68 38.87 20.77
C ASN A 1096 -28.50 39.31 21.67
N ARG A 1097 -27.61 40.14 21.15
CA ARG A 1097 -26.47 40.71 21.89
C ARG A 1097 -26.69 42.18 22.28
N GLY A 1098 -27.91 42.69 22.11
CA GLY A 1098 -28.34 43.99 22.63
C GLY A 1098 -28.18 45.17 21.68
N VAL A 1099 -28.01 44.93 20.37
CA VAL A 1099 -28.09 45.97 19.34
C VAL A 1099 -29.57 46.25 19.04
N GLU A 1100 -30.03 47.47 19.29
CA GLU A 1100 -31.41 47.90 19.00
C GLU A 1100 -31.43 48.65 17.66
N PHE A 1101 -32.36 48.25 16.76
CA PHE A 1101 -32.64 48.96 15.51
C PHE A 1101 -33.81 49.92 15.73
N ALA A 1102 -33.73 51.13 15.16
CA ALA A 1102 -34.71 52.18 15.43
C ALA A 1102 -36.13 51.82 14.94
N ASP A 1103 -36.22 51.15 13.79
CA ASP A 1103 -37.45 50.62 13.22
C ASP A 1103 -37.17 49.43 12.27
N SER A 1104 -38.23 48.86 11.68
CA SER A 1104 -38.11 47.73 10.74
C SER A 1104 -37.39 48.11 9.44
N SER A 1105 -37.42 49.37 9.04
CA SER A 1105 -36.75 49.87 7.83
C SER A 1105 -35.24 49.96 8.04
N ASP A 1106 -34.81 50.38 9.23
CA ASP A 1106 -33.40 50.44 9.63
C ASP A 1106 -32.80 49.03 9.74
N ARG A 1107 -33.56 48.09 10.31
CA ARG A 1107 -33.20 46.65 10.35
C ARG A 1107 -33.03 46.05 8.96
N GLU A 1108 -33.94 46.36 8.03
CA GLU A 1108 -33.88 45.86 6.66
C GLU A 1108 -32.73 46.50 5.86
N SER A 1109 -32.43 47.78 6.13
CA SER A 1109 -31.31 48.49 5.51
C SER A 1109 -29.97 47.92 5.94
N GLU A 1110 -29.82 47.57 7.22
CA GLU A 1110 -28.62 46.90 7.71
C GLU A 1110 -28.48 45.48 7.14
N MET A 1111 -29.58 44.74 7.01
CA MET A 1111 -29.59 43.43 6.36
C MET A 1111 -29.14 43.52 4.89
N LYS A 1112 -29.64 44.50 4.12
CA LYS A 1112 -29.22 44.72 2.73
C LYS A 1112 -27.76 45.14 2.64
N ARG A 1113 -27.29 46.00 3.56
CA ARG A 1113 -25.88 46.40 3.63
C ARG A 1113 -24.98 45.18 3.87
N LEU A 1114 -25.33 44.32 4.83
CA LEU A 1114 -24.61 43.10 5.16
C LEU A 1114 -24.63 42.09 4.00
N ALA A 1115 -25.78 41.89 3.34
CA ALA A 1115 -25.87 41.00 2.18
C ALA A 1115 -25.03 41.48 0.97
N GLY A 1116 -24.75 42.79 0.89
CA GLY A 1116 -23.89 43.40 -0.11
C GLY A 1116 -22.39 43.43 0.24
N LEU A 1117 -21.98 42.94 1.42
CA LEU A 1117 -20.56 42.85 1.78
C LEU A 1117 -19.87 41.71 1.04
N THR A 1118 -18.57 41.88 0.79
CA THR A 1118 -17.70 40.77 0.39
C THR A 1118 -17.56 39.78 1.55
N ASP A 1119 -17.28 38.50 1.25
CA ASP A 1119 -17.25 37.46 2.29
C ASP A 1119 -16.24 37.75 3.41
N ASP A 1120 -15.07 38.31 3.07
CA ASP A 1120 -14.06 38.71 4.05
C ASP A 1120 -14.55 39.84 4.97
N ALA A 1121 -15.23 40.84 4.41
CA ALA A 1121 -15.80 41.95 5.18
C ALA A 1121 -16.97 41.48 6.05
N PHE A 1122 -17.77 40.53 5.56
CA PHE A 1122 -18.85 39.91 6.31
C PHE A 1122 -18.30 39.11 7.49
N SER A 1123 -17.27 38.29 7.27
CA SER A 1123 -16.63 37.49 8.33
C SER A 1123 -15.92 38.35 9.39
N ALA A 1124 -15.31 39.47 9.00
CA ALA A 1124 -14.79 40.44 9.96
C ALA A 1124 -15.91 41.04 10.83
N THR A 1125 -17.06 41.33 10.23
CA THR A 1125 -18.24 41.85 10.93
C THR A 1125 -18.84 40.81 11.90
N GLU A 1126 -18.95 39.54 11.48
CA GLU A 1126 -19.35 38.42 12.35
C GLU A 1126 -18.42 38.28 13.58
N ALA A 1127 -17.11 38.39 13.37
CA ALA A 1127 -16.14 38.30 14.45
C ALA A 1127 -16.27 39.46 15.45
N ALA A 1128 -16.60 40.67 14.98
CA ALA A 1128 -16.85 41.82 15.83
C ALA A 1128 -18.12 41.64 16.68
N VAL A 1129 -19.22 41.20 16.07
CA VAL A 1129 -20.50 40.92 16.77
C VAL A 1129 -20.32 39.83 17.84
N LYS A 1130 -19.52 38.80 17.55
CA LYS A 1130 -19.23 37.73 18.52
C LYS A 1130 -18.46 38.18 19.76
N ARG A 1131 -17.73 39.29 19.69
CA ARG A 1131 -16.99 39.87 20.83
C ARG A 1131 -17.88 40.71 21.76
N MET A 1132 -19.11 41.02 21.36
CA MET A 1132 -20.08 41.72 22.22
C MET A 1132 -20.62 40.77 23.30
N LYS A 1133 -20.65 41.25 24.57
CA LYS A 1133 -21.15 40.47 25.72
C LYS A 1133 -22.66 40.27 25.64
N LYS A 1134 -23.13 39.04 25.88
CA LYS A 1134 -24.55 38.66 25.85
C LYS A 1134 -25.29 39.24 27.08
N LYS A 1135 -26.53 39.71 26.93
CA LYS A 1135 -27.39 40.14 28.06
C LYS A 1135 -27.74 38.92 28.93
N GLU A 1136 -27.63 39.02 30.25
CA GLU A 1136 -28.06 37.98 31.20
C GLU A 1136 -29.59 37.99 31.36
N GLU A 1137 -30.23 36.83 31.23
CA GLU A 1137 -31.67 36.64 31.40
C GLU A 1137 -32.07 36.62 32.90
N LYS A 1138 -33.05 37.44 33.28
CA LYS A 1138 -33.73 37.36 34.59
C LYS A 1138 -34.58 36.09 34.64
N LYS A 1139 -34.37 35.28 35.69
CA LYS A 1139 -35.26 34.17 36.07
C LYS A 1139 -36.56 34.73 36.67
N GLU A 1140 -37.69 34.41 36.05
CA GLU A 1140 -38.99 34.37 36.73
C GLU A 1140 -39.23 32.93 37.21
N GLU A 1141 -39.50 32.77 38.50
CA GLU A 1141 -39.91 31.52 39.14
C GLU A 1141 -41.45 31.47 39.28
N PRO A 1142 -42.04 30.27 39.45
CA PRO A 1142 -43.42 29.96 39.11
C PRO A 1142 -44.44 30.32 40.21
N ASP A 1143 -45.67 30.62 39.78
CA ASP A 1143 -46.83 30.86 40.67
C ASP A 1143 -47.55 29.53 41.01
N PRO A 1144 -47.79 29.21 42.30
CA PRO A 1144 -48.54 28.04 42.75
C PRO A 1144 -50.03 28.34 43.04
N ASP A 1145 -50.85 27.30 42.94
CA ASP A 1145 -52.32 27.24 42.97
C ASP A 1145 -53.08 28.11 44.03
N GLU A 1146 -54.28 28.58 43.63
CA GLU A 1146 -55.23 29.30 44.46
C GLU A 1146 -56.14 28.39 45.34
N ASN A 1147 -56.39 28.94 46.54
CA ASN A 1147 -57.49 28.75 47.51
C ASN A 1147 -57.41 27.57 48.50
N SER A 1148 -57.64 27.73 49.80
CA SER A 1148 -58.07 28.89 50.61
C SER A 1148 -57.99 28.54 52.12
N GLU A 1149 -58.02 29.59 52.97
CA GLU A 1149 -58.20 29.59 54.44
C GLU A 1149 -56.97 29.24 55.31
N SER A 1150 -56.70 29.82 56.48
CA SER A 1150 -57.03 31.06 57.20
C SER A 1150 -56.19 31.03 58.51
N GLY A 1151 -55.80 32.18 59.10
CA GLY A 1151 -55.42 32.24 60.52
C GLY A 1151 -54.13 32.98 60.94
N GLU A 1152 -54.30 34.27 61.26
CA GLU A 1152 -53.72 35.06 62.37
C GLU A 1152 -52.23 35.05 62.78
N LYS A 1153 -51.62 36.25 62.57
CA LYS A 1153 -50.99 37.19 63.54
C LYS A 1153 -49.90 36.75 64.55
N ASP A 1154 -48.81 37.54 64.45
CA ASP A 1154 -48.02 38.19 65.51
C ASP A 1154 -46.93 37.42 66.31
N LYS A 1155 -45.71 37.95 66.12
CA LYS A 1155 -44.71 38.38 67.14
C LYS A 1155 -43.71 37.39 67.76
N LYS A 1156 -42.45 37.74 67.45
CA LYS A 1156 -41.35 38.18 68.35
C LYS A 1156 -40.12 37.26 68.53
N PRO A 1157 -38.94 37.85 68.83
CA PRO A 1157 -37.61 37.29 68.57
C PRO A 1157 -36.76 37.07 69.84
N ALA A 1158 -35.48 36.75 69.60
CA ALA A 1158 -34.27 37.03 70.41
C ALA A 1158 -33.54 35.84 71.09
N GLY A 1159 -32.31 35.59 70.60
CA GLY A 1159 -31.04 35.64 71.33
C GLY A 1159 -30.85 34.91 72.67
N LYS A 1160 -29.83 34.02 72.75
CA LYS A 1160 -28.52 34.29 73.41
C LYS A 1160 -27.71 33.01 73.67
N LYS A 1161 -26.40 33.16 73.46
CA LYS A 1161 -25.22 32.53 74.08
C LYS A 1161 -25.44 31.60 75.29
N SER A 1162 -24.66 30.53 75.33
CA SER A 1162 -23.90 30.10 76.52
C SER A 1162 -22.66 29.28 76.17
N LYS A 1163 -21.56 29.58 76.86
CA LYS A 1163 -20.36 28.73 77.07
C LYS A 1163 -20.58 27.95 78.36
N ALA A 1164 -20.10 26.71 78.44
CA ALA A 1164 -19.44 26.16 79.64
C ALA A 1164 -18.79 24.79 79.31
N ASP A 1165 -17.55 24.66 79.76
CA ASP A 1165 -16.71 23.46 79.76
C ASP A 1165 -17.17 22.42 80.80
N ALA A 1166 -16.90 21.13 80.56
CA ALA A 1166 -16.19 20.23 81.49
C ALA A 1166 -16.13 18.76 81.01
N ALA A 1167 -14.89 18.32 80.76
CA ALA A 1167 -14.23 17.10 81.25
C ALA A 1167 -14.76 15.66 80.97
N GLY A 1168 -13.88 14.89 80.31
CA GLY A 1168 -13.55 13.48 80.59
C GLY A 1168 -14.45 12.42 79.92
N GLY A 1169 -13.96 11.41 79.19
CA GLY A 1169 -12.62 10.97 78.83
C GLY A 1169 -12.74 9.58 78.18
N MET A 1170 -11.85 9.28 77.23
CA MET A 1170 -11.10 8.02 77.08
C MET A 1170 -10.52 7.94 75.66
N ASN A 1171 -9.19 8.00 75.61
CA ASN A 1171 -8.37 7.72 74.43
C ASN A 1171 -8.38 6.21 74.13
N ALA A 1172 -8.31 5.86 72.84
CA ALA A 1172 -7.21 5.05 72.32
C ALA A 1172 -7.06 5.31 70.82
N ASN A 1173 -5.91 5.88 70.49
CA ASN A 1173 -5.43 6.26 69.17
C ASN A 1173 -5.16 5.04 68.27
N ALA A 1174 -5.30 5.24 66.96
CA ALA A 1174 -4.17 5.14 66.03
C ALA A 1174 -4.44 6.03 64.80
N ASN A 1175 -3.88 7.25 64.87
CA ASN A 1175 -3.05 7.93 63.87
C ASN A 1175 -3.27 7.73 62.37
N VAL A 1176 -3.16 8.74 61.50
CA VAL A 1176 -3.06 10.23 61.59
C VAL A 1176 -3.12 10.76 60.14
N ARG A 1177 -3.47 12.04 60.02
CA ARG A 1177 -3.88 12.82 58.85
C ARG A 1177 -2.74 13.43 58.00
N LEU A 1178 -3.18 13.87 56.82
CA LEU A 1178 -2.89 15.10 56.04
C LEU A 1178 -1.91 16.15 56.61
N PHE A 1179 -1.19 16.80 55.70
CA PHE A 1179 -1.14 18.26 55.38
C PHE A 1179 0.01 18.46 54.34
N ASP A 1180 0.03 19.32 53.32
CA ASP A 1180 -0.49 20.69 53.14
C ASP A 1180 -0.79 21.01 51.66
N VAL A 1181 -1.80 21.86 51.44
CA VAL A 1181 -2.00 22.63 50.21
C VAL A 1181 -1.59 24.05 50.55
N ASP A 1182 -0.61 24.60 49.82
CA ASP A 1182 -0.15 25.98 49.97
C ASP A 1182 -0.69 26.84 48.82
N ASP A 1183 -1.35 27.93 49.21
CA ASP A 1183 -1.94 28.96 48.34
C ASP A 1183 -0.92 30.09 48.13
N GLY A 1184 -0.18 30.04 47.03
CA GLY A 1184 0.64 31.14 46.54
C GLY A 1184 0.16 31.61 45.16
N LYS A 1185 -0.71 32.64 45.12
CA LYS A 1185 -1.13 33.29 43.87
C LYS A 1185 -0.14 34.38 43.46
N GLU A 1186 0.46 34.25 42.28
CA GLU A 1186 1.00 35.38 41.52
C GLU A 1186 -0.07 35.96 40.59
N SER A 1187 -0.02 37.28 40.36
CA SER A 1187 -1.00 37.96 39.51
C SER A 1187 -0.76 37.66 38.02
N LEU A 1188 -1.82 37.70 37.22
CA LEU A 1188 -1.76 37.50 35.76
C LEU A 1188 -0.85 38.55 35.08
N GLU A 1189 -0.67 39.72 35.69
CA GLU A 1189 0.15 40.82 35.17
C GLU A 1189 1.66 40.54 35.30
N ASP A 1190 2.07 39.80 36.34
CA ASP A 1190 3.48 39.43 36.58
C ASP A 1190 3.91 38.28 35.65
N ASN A 1191 3.01 37.33 35.39
CA ASN A 1191 3.21 36.26 34.41
C ASN A 1191 3.23 36.77 32.96
N LEU A 1192 2.53 37.88 32.67
CA LEU A 1192 2.57 38.52 31.35
C LEU A 1192 3.84 39.36 31.15
N LYS A 1193 4.38 40.01 32.19
CA LYS A 1193 5.64 40.79 32.12
C LYS A 1193 6.87 39.90 31.95
N SER A 1194 6.92 38.72 32.59
CA SER A 1194 8.03 37.77 32.42
C SER A 1194 8.06 37.15 31.01
N GLY A 1195 6.89 36.81 30.46
CA GLY A 1195 6.75 36.28 29.10
C GLY A 1195 7.08 37.31 28.00
N PHE A 1196 6.68 38.57 28.18
CA PHE A 1196 7.01 39.64 27.21
C PHE A 1196 8.50 40.02 27.23
N MET A 1197 9.16 40.05 28.39
CA MET A 1197 10.61 40.32 28.48
C MET A 1197 11.47 39.16 27.94
N ALA A 1198 11.01 37.91 28.09
CA ALA A 1198 11.68 36.75 27.49
C ALA A 1198 11.65 36.82 25.94
N ALA A 1199 10.50 37.14 25.35
CA ALA A 1199 10.34 37.26 23.90
C ALA A 1199 10.94 38.56 23.29
N TYR A 1200 11.26 39.57 24.12
CA TYR A 1200 12.01 40.77 23.73
C TYR A 1200 13.51 40.54 23.75
N ASN A 1201 14.05 39.88 24.79
CA ASN A 1201 15.47 39.54 24.90
C ASN A 1201 15.92 38.53 23.83
N GLU A 1202 15.03 37.62 23.41
CA GLU A 1202 15.29 36.67 22.32
C GLU A 1202 15.31 37.36 20.93
N ARG A 1203 14.65 38.52 20.78
CA ARG A 1203 14.62 39.30 19.53
C ARG A 1203 15.75 40.33 19.41
N VAL A 1204 16.29 40.83 20.53
CA VAL A 1204 17.42 41.79 20.52
C VAL A 1204 18.78 41.06 20.48
N GLY A 1205 18.83 39.75 20.77
CA GLY A 1205 20.05 38.93 20.76
C GLY A 1205 20.50 38.36 19.41
N ALA A 1206 19.76 38.58 18.31
CA ALA A 1206 20.09 38.06 16.97
C ALA A 1206 20.55 39.16 15.99
N SER A 1207 21.26 40.16 16.52
CA SER A 1207 22.03 41.14 15.73
C SER A 1207 23.38 41.38 16.39
N ASN A 1208 24.25 40.37 16.28
CA ASN A 1208 25.72 40.49 16.22
C ASN A 1208 26.30 39.22 15.60
#